data_AF-A0AA43F9M5-F1
#
_entry.id   AF-A0AA43F9M5-F1
#
_cell.length_a   1.000
_cell.length_b   1.000
_cell.length_c   1.000
_cell.angle_alpha   90.00
_cell.angle_beta   90.00
_cell.angle_gamma   90.00
#
_symmetry.space_group_name_H-M   'P 1'
#
loop_
_entity.id
_entity.type
_entity.pdbx_description
1 polymer ?
#
loop_
_entity_poly.entity_id
_entity_poly.type
_entity_poly.pdbx_seq_one_letter_code
_entity_poly.pdbx_strand_id
1 'polypeptide(L)'
;MGLESNHTDLVRVFVSEASDGLRTLAESLQAESDSIPAPQALHEQYIIAHRIRGAAALYGYEGVSRVSEQLEAILERAVETVPSDWPRVARAMGEAVKGLRTLVTLIGQGDSEDEDLVRQSLASLESLKDASNPLSLATPDYVNPALDPEMLSYFIPEAEEYLGTIDELIRILRGNLEDEDAIYRLFRAAHTLKGSAYTVGFQVIGDISRPLEDGLIAVREKRLRIDSALLDMMAAAVGMIRLIIQPDHAKVPQLLHDVPGLIQRLTQACESAVVVASEETVPPSTEMTNSSSVQGESVVSLEIPVTDLSDEYLIPDLDPEVLSYFVPEAQEYVELLEANLLRLDKDSQNKELINQLFRTAHTLKGSAYTVGFRPIGDLVHHVEDFMGAVRDGRLSVLPGHTDLMLRAIDVVRVLMRRDLSVVDGTRQRFDAARSELKQLDQGVPVEATSAPRSPEMSDASAPPQVRREERHAQDKPHDGKTADDREVIRVSYARLERLMNLVGELVIGRGRLEQRLRVLEQLSQQVLAFKARLVESVQSFADKHTFTYQEAPSSSTSSPGQPVPAFGDFGSLELDKYDDFNILARRIGEVTADISESMSQLDGSIRRSHEDMSQLQQLTLLMRDEIARARMVPIGTPFTRFRRAIREIARASNKEVSLVTSGEQTEVDTGVVERLVDPLVHLVRNSVYHGIEPAVERVARGKPAVGTVYLHAAHRGNSVIIEVEDDGVGLDLTKIRAKAIKMGLADPDNLQTMSDEEALQLIFLPGFSTAEKVGDQAGRGVGLDVVKRVIEGMNGQIEVESMPGVGTKFTLNLPLTLLIATALLVRAGTERYAIPLLNIHEVTMPVASSMRAEDGRTLLQVAEQAIEVQSLYHVLRREVGSVDWTMPVVIVRTATGPMGLAVDELLGRQEIVIKSLGMLKPLEHSFFGGATIDPEGRVLLVLDPARLVSRETKESVAQTVLAETTVWHEELLPDELVSNERQDARLLLVDDSLSIRKFVGKMLESAGYQIDTAVDGEDGLRKASVAEYRMILTDLEMPKLNGFEVIQALRSRPETKQTPIVVMTTRAGDKHRQMALSIGANAYIAKPVEERVLLQEVERWIGRAPVPRR
;
A
#
# COMPACT_ATOMS: atom_id res chain seq x y z
N MET A 1 -7.73 65.40 31.15
CA MET A 1 -6.40 65.68 30.56
C MET A 1 -5.59 64.42 30.23
N GLY A 2 -6.04 63.19 30.52
CA GLY A 2 -5.26 61.96 30.24
C GLY A 2 -5.63 61.16 28.98
N LEU A 3 -6.73 61.48 28.28
CA LEU A 3 -7.21 60.71 27.11
C LEU A 3 -6.62 61.20 25.77
N GLU A 4 -6.24 62.48 25.65
CA GLU A 4 -5.61 63.01 24.44
C GLU A 4 -4.15 62.55 24.29
N SER A 5 -3.48 62.16 25.38
CA SER A 5 -2.07 61.72 25.35
C SER A 5 -1.88 60.39 24.61
N ASN A 6 -2.75 59.41 24.83
CA ASN A 6 -2.59 58.07 24.23
C ASN A 6 -2.87 58.02 22.73
N HIS A 7 -3.82 58.82 22.24
CA HIS A 7 -4.11 58.85 20.80
C HIS A 7 -2.99 59.56 20.02
N THR A 8 -2.44 60.63 20.58
CA THR A 8 -1.32 61.37 19.96
C THR A 8 -0.05 60.51 19.88
N ASP A 9 0.21 59.65 20.87
CA ASP A 9 1.35 58.73 20.86
C ASP A 9 1.17 57.58 19.86
N LEU A 10 -0.04 57.05 19.70
CA LEU A 10 -0.36 56.02 18.70
C LEU A 10 -0.27 56.55 17.26
N VAL A 11 -0.76 57.76 17.01
CA VAL A 11 -0.62 58.43 15.70
C VAL A 11 0.86 58.70 15.38
N ARG A 12 1.69 59.03 16.38
CA ARG A 12 3.15 59.16 16.17
C ARG A 12 3.83 57.86 15.77
N VAL A 13 3.42 56.73 16.36
CA VAL A 13 3.93 55.40 15.98
C VAL A 13 3.54 55.07 14.55
N PHE A 14 2.26 55.24 14.19
CA PHE A 14 1.77 55.07 12.83
C PHE A 14 2.53 55.94 11.81
N VAL A 15 2.64 57.24 12.09
CA VAL A 15 3.32 58.19 11.20
C VAL A 15 4.78 57.83 11.03
N SER A 16 5.47 57.40 12.09
CA SER A 16 6.86 56.95 12.00
C SER A 16 7.00 55.70 11.11
N GLU A 17 6.17 54.68 11.35
CA GLU A 17 6.22 53.41 10.61
C GLU A 17 5.81 53.57 9.14
N ALA A 18 4.74 54.32 8.88
CA ALA A 18 4.27 54.63 7.54
C ALA A 18 5.25 55.53 6.78
N SER A 19 5.89 56.50 7.44
CA SER A 19 6.93 57.34 6.80
C SER A 19 8.16 56.54 6.42
N ASP A 20 8.58 55.58 7.26
CA ASP A 20 9.70 54.69 6.96
C ASP A 20 9.39 53.78 5.77
N GLY A 21 8.21 53.16 5.76
CA GLY A 21 7.76 52.35 4.62
C GLY A 21 7.66 53.15 3.33
N LEU A 22 7.06 54.34 3.37
CA LEU A 22 6.92 55.20 2.20
C LEU A 22 8.25 55.76 1.69
N ARG A 23 9.24 55.96 2.57
CA ARG A 23 10.60 56.33 2.17
C ARG A 23 11.26 55.20 1.38
N THR A 24 11.20 53.95 1.89
CA THR A 24 11.76 52.78 1.18
C THR A 24 11.07 52.54 -0.17
N LEU A 25 9.74 52.73 -0.22
CA LEU A 25 8.99 52.68 -1.48
C LEU A 25 9.42 53.79 -2.45
N ALA A 26 9.58 55.03 -1.98
CA ALA A 26 10.01 56.15 -2.82
C ALA A 26 11.43 55.98 -3.37
N GLU A 27 12.35 55.45 -2.56
CA GLU A 27 13.73 55.14 -2.96
C GLU A 27 13.77 54.02 -4.01
N SER A 28 12.98 52.96 -3.81
CA SER A 28 12.89 51.82 -4.72
C SER A 28 12.24 52.20 -6.05
N LEU A 29 11.19 53.04 -6.01
CA LEU A 29 10.53 53.59 -7.20
C LEU A 29 11.33 54.70 -7.87
N GLN A 30 12.42 55.17 -7.25
CA GLN A 30 13.20 56.32 -7.69
C GLN A 30 12.30 57.55 -7.93
N ALA A 31 11.28 57.75 -7.09
CA ALA A 31 10.20 58.71 -7.29
C ALA A 31 10.66 60.19 -7.36
N GLU A 32 11.93 60.48 -7.04
CA GLU A 32 12.57 61.80 -7.11
C GLU A 32 13.63 61.91 -8.24
N SER A 33 13.81 60.87 -9.06
CA SER A 33 14.75 60.79 -10.20
C SER A 33 14.01 60.48 -11.52
N ASP A 34 14.56 60.88 -12.66
CA ASP A 34 14.01 60.55 -14.00
C ASP A 34 14.31 59.09 -14.45
N SER A 35 14.96 58.30 -13.60
CA SER A 35 15.30 56.91 -13.87
C SER A 35 14.19 55.96 -13.46
N ILE A 36 13.79 55.06 -14.35
CA ILE A 36 12.71 54.10 -14.13
C ILE A 36 13.32 52.76 -13.67
N PRO A 37 12.96 52.25 -12.47
CA PRO A 37 13.46 50.95 -11.98
C PRO A 37 12.91 49.79 -12.82
N ALA A 38 13.61 48.66 -12.88
CA ALA A 38 13.10 47.47 -13.55
C ALA A 38 11.93 46.84 -12.73
N PRO A 39 10.90 46.26 -13.38
CA PRO A 39 9.76 45.67 -12.67
C PRO A 39 10.15 44.58 -11.65
N GLN A 40 11.16 43.79 -11.98
CA GLN A 40 11.70 42.72 -11.12
C GLN A 40 12.30 43.26 -9.82
N ALA A 41 12.84 44.48 -9.82
CA ALA A 41 13.44 45.09 -8.63
C ALA A 41 12.38 45.57 -7.61
N LEU A 42 11.11 45.65 -8.02
CA LEU A 42 10.00 46.12 -7.20
C LEU A 42 9.10 44.99 -6.69
N HIS A 43 9.37 43.74 -7.07
CA HIS A 43 8.49 42.61 -6.77
C HIS A 43 8.31 42.37 -5.27
N GLU A 44 9.26 42.72 -4.41
CA GLU A 44 9.13 42.56 -2.96
C GLU A 44 8.49 43.77 -2.27
N GLN A 45 8.30 44.88 -2.99
CA GLN A 45 7.88 46.16 -2.44
C GLN A 45 6.37 46.24 -2.14
N TYR A 46 5.54 45.32 -2.69
CA TYR A 46 4.10 45.25 -2.35
C TYR A 46 3.88 44.96 -0.86
N ILE A 47 4.81 44.24 -0.20
CA ILE A 47 4.75 43.93 1.24
C ILE A 47 4.74 45.23 2.06
N ILE A 48 5.45 46.25 1.59
CA ILE A 48 5.49 47.56 2.27
C ILE A 48 4.15 48.28 2.08
N ALA A 49 3.58 48.26 0.87
CA ALA A 49 2.25 48.82 0.61
C ALA A 49 1.15 48.12 1.43
N HIS A 50 1.21 46.79 1.53
CA HIS A 50 0.30 45.98 2.36
C HIS A 50 0.36 46.36 3.85
N ARG A 51 1.58 46.54 4.39
CA ARG A 51 1.77 46.98 5.79
C ARG A 51 1.21 48.39 6.03
N ILE A 52 1.45 49.32 5.12
CA ILE A 52 0.92 50.70 5.22
C ILE A 52 -0.61 50.68 5.15
N ARG A 53 -1.20 49.89 4.25
CA ARG A 53 -2.65 49.70 4.13
C ARG A 53 -3.26 49.19 5.44
N GLY A 54 -2.67 48.12 6.00
CA GLY A 54 -3.13 47.51 7.25
C GLY A 54 -3.01 48.45 8.44
N ALA A 55 -1.89 49.17 8.55
CA ALA A 55 -1.71 50.18 9.57
C ALA A 55 -2.71 51.34 9.43
N ALA A 56 -2.86 51.91 8.22
CA ALA A 56 -3.78 53.02 7.98
C ALA A 56 -5.24 52.66 8.29
N ALA A 57 -5.69 51.46 7.91
CA ALA A 57 -7.03 50.97 8.25
C ALA A 57 -7.23 50.82 9.77
N LEU A 58 -6.21 50.30 10.47
CA LEU A 58 -6.25 50.12 11.92
C LEU A 58 -6.34 51.46 12.68
N TYR A 59 -5.70 52.50 12.16
CA TYR A 59 -5.71 53.85 12.75
C TYR A 59 -6.84 54.75 12.21
N GLY A 60 -7.73 54.23 11.36
CA GLY A 60 -8.91 54.94 10.85
C GLY A 60 -8.64 55.94 9.73
N TYR A 61 -7.49 55.81 9.05
CA TYR A 61 -7.10 56.62 7.89
C TYR A 61 -7.49 55.90 6.59
N GLU A 62 -8.78 55.97 6.24
CA GLU A 62 -9.35 55.25 5.10
C GLU A 62 -8.78 55.73 3.76
N GLY A 63 -8.46 57.02 3.63
CA GLY A 63 -7.89 57.59 2.41
C GLY A 63 -6.51 57.00 2.10
N VAL A 64 -5.61 56.98 3.08
CA VAL A 64 -4.28 56.36 2.98
C VAL A 64 -4.42 54.87 2.72
N SER A 65 -5.32 54.17 3.42
CA SER A 65 -5.54 52.74 3.22
C SER A 65 -5.97 52.40 1.79
N ARG A 66 -6.90 53.16 1.22
CA ARG A 66 -7.40 52.96 -0.17
C ARG A 66 -6.34 53.21 -1.22
N VAL A 67 -5.52 54.26 -1.07
CA VAL A 67 -4.42 54.53 -2.01
C VAL A 67 -3.36 53.43 -1.92
N SER A 68 -3.02 52.99 -0.70
CA SER A 68 -2.07 51.89 -0.48
C SER A 68 -2.57 50.54 -1.02
N GLU A 69 -3.87 50.26 -0.95
CA GLU A 69 -4.48 49.07 -1.56
C GLU A 69 -4.32 49.04 -3.09
N GLN A 70 -4.57 50.16 -3.77
CA GLN A 70 -4.39 50.22 -5.22
C GLN A 70 -2.90 50.12 -5.60
N LEU A 71 -2.01 50.73 -4.82
CA LEU A 71 -0.58 50.64 -5.03
C LEU A 71 -0.04 49.21 -4.82
N GLU A 72 -0.53 48.51 -3.80
CA GLU A 72 -0.23 47.10 -3.51
C GLU A 72 -0.56 46.20 -4.70
N ALA A 73 -1.79 46.32 -5.24
CA ALA A 73 -2.25 45.51 -6.37
C ALA A 73 -1.43 45.74 -7.65
N ILE A 74 -0.94 46.97 -7.87
CA ILE A 74 -0.10 47.28 -9.05
C ILE A 74 1.33 46.75 -8.85
N LEU A 75 1.89 46.85 -7.63
CA LEU A 75 3.22 46.34 -7.32
C LEU A 75 3.30 44.82 -7.39
N GLU A 76 2.25 44.11 -6.96
CA GLU A 76 2.14 42.65 -7.08
C GLU A 76 2.21 42.20 -8.54
N ARG A 77 1.58 42.95 -9.45
CA ARG A 77 1.49 42.65 -10.89
C ARG A 77 2.53 43.38 -11.74
N ALA A 78 3.53 43.99 -11.11
CA ALA A 78 4.55 44.78 -11.80
C ALA A 78 5.31 43.98 -12.88
N VAL A 79 5.65 42.72 -12.58
CA VAL A 79 6.39 41.81 -13.48
C VAL A 79 5.58 41.42 -14.71
N GLU A 80 4.26 41.45 -14.62
CA GLU A 80 3.32 41.12 -15.71
C GLU A 80 3.06 42.31 -16.65
N THR A 81 3.56 43.50 -16.30
CA THR A 81 3.31 44.72 -17.08
C THR A 81 4.14 44.74 -18.36
N VAL A 82 3.51 45.06 -19.50
CA VAL A 82 4.18 45.14 -20.80
C VAL A 82 5.32 46.18 -20.75
N PRO A 83 6.53 45.86 -21.25
CA PRO A 83 7.68 46.77 -21.18
C PRO A 83 7.45 48.18 -21.77
N SER A 84 6.52 48.33 -22.72
CA SER A 84 6.15 49.62 -23.32
C SER A 84 5.36 50.54 -22.37
N ASP A 85 4.56 49.96 -21.46
CA ASP A 85 3.69 50.71 -20.56
C ASP A 85 4.33 50.92 -19.18
N TRP A 86 5.38 50.16 -18.87
CA TRP A 86 6.13 50.25 -17.62
C TRP A 86 6.60 51.66 -17.24
N PRO A 87 7.15 52.49 -18.15
CA PRO A 87 7.50 53.88 -17.86
C PRO A 87 6.33 54.76 -17.40
N ARG A 88 5.11 54.45 -17.82
CA ARG A 88 3.89 55.17 -17.43
C ARG A 88 3.41 54.68 -16.06
N VAL A 89 3.40 53.36 -15.85
CA VAL A 89 3.00 52.72 -14.58
C VAL A 89 3.94 53.12 -13.44
N ALA A 90 5.26 53.07 -13.66
CA ALA A 90 6.26 53.48 -12.67
C ALA A 90 6.11 54.96 -12.25
N ARG A 91 5.81 55.86 -13.20
CA ARG A 91 5.57 57.28 -12.91
C ARG A 91 4.30 57.51 -12.09
N ALA A 92 3.20 56.85 -12.44
CA ALA A 92 1.95 56.94 -11.70
C ALA A 92 2.05 56.37 -10.28
N MET A 93 2.80 55.27 -10.09
CA MET A 93 3.14 54.75 -8.75
C MET A 93 3.99 55.75 -7.96
N GLY A 94 4.98 56.37 -8.59
CA GLY A 94 5.81 57.42 -7.96
C GLY A 94 4.99 58.64 -7.50
N GLU A 95 4.03 59.09 -8.33
CA GLU A 95 3.10 60.17 -7.97
C GLU A 95 2.20 59.80 -6.79
N ALA A 96 1.66 58.58 -6.77
CA ALA A 96 0.82 58.09 -5.67
C ALA A 96 1.61 57.95 -4.36
N VAL A 97 2.85 57.45 -4.41
CA VAL A 97 3.73 57.38 -3.23
C VAL A 97 4.08 58.78 -2.73
N LYS A 98 4.28 59.75 -3.62
CA LYS A 98 4.48 61.16 -3.24
C LYS A 98 3.24 61.73 -2.54
N GLY A 99 2.04 61.45 -3.06
CA GLY A 99 0.77 61.82 -2.43
C GLY A 99 0.60 61.21 -1.04
N LEU A 100 0.86 59.90 -0.91
CA LEU A 100 0.83 59.19 0.37
C LEU A 100 1.81 59.77 1.40
N ARG A 101 3.03 60.15 0.98
CA ARG A 101 4.00 60.81 1.88
C ARG A 101 3.47 62.14 2.42
N THR A 102 2.84 62.94 1.56
CA THR A 102 2.22 64.21 1.97
C THR A 102 1.07 63.96 2.94
N LEU A 103 0.20 62.98 2.66
CA LEU A 103 -0.91 62.60 3.56
C LEU A 103 -0.41 62.15 4.93
N VAL A 104 0.56 61.25 5.00
CA VAL A 104 1.13 60.78 6.27
C VAL A 104 1.84 61.91 7.03
N THR A 105 2.44 62.87 6.32
CA THR A 105 3.06 64.05 6.95
C THR A 105 2.02 64.99 7.55
N LEU A 106 0.89 65.22 6.87
CA LEU A 106 -0.23 66.02 7.36
C LEU A 106 -0.86 65.38 8.60
N ILE A 107 -1.08 64.06 8.56
CA ILE A 107 -1.54 63.27 9.71
C ILE A 107 -0.59 63.45 10.90
N GLY A 108 0.72 63.46 10.67
CA GLY A 108 1.74 63.70 11.70
C GLY A 108 1.74 65.11 12.30
N GLN A 109 1.20 66.10 11.60
CA GLN A 109 1.04 67.48 12.08
C GLN A 109 -0.28 67.71 12.82
N GLY A 110 -1.15 66.69 12.86
CA GLY A 110 -2.46 66.74 13.51
C GLY A 110 -3.62 67.14 12.58
N ASP A 111 -3.38 67.19 11.27
CA ASP A 111 -4.40 67.50 10.27
C ASP A 111 -5.12 66.21 9.80
N SER A 112 -6.38 66.34 9.37
CA SER A 112 -7.14 65.23 8.78
C SER A 112 -6.64 64.88 7.38
N GLU A 113 -7.01 63.70 6.87
CA GLU A 113 -6.70 63.31 5.49
C GLU A 113 -7.22 64.37 4.50
N ASP A 114 -6.34 64.86 3.63
CA ASP A 114 -6.72 65.76 2.54
C ASP A 114 -7.42 64.93 1.45
N GLU A 115 -8.75 64.99 1.42
CA GLU A 115 -9.57 64.23 0.46
C GLU A 115 -9.25 64.56 -1.00
N ASP A 116 -8.85 65.80 -1.31
CA ASP A 116 -8.49 66.19 -2.68
C ASP A 116 -7.18 65.50 -3.10
N LEU A 117 -6.24 65.36 -2.16
CA LEU A 117 -4.97 64.67 -2.39
C LEU A 117 -5.14 63.14 -2.48
N VAL A 118 -6.05 62.56 -1.69
CA VAL A 118 -6.46 61.16 -1.79
C VAL A 118 -7.10 60.90 -3.16
N ARG A 119 -8.04 61.76 -3.58
CA ARG A 119 -8.70 61.64 -4.88
C ARG A 119 -7.70 61.78 -6.04
N GLN A 120 -6.75 62.71 -5.96
CA GLN A 120 -5.71 62.86 -6.97
C GLN A 120 -4.80 61.63 -7.05
N SER A 121 -4.38 61.08 -5.91
CA SER A 121 -3.51 59.89 -5.86
C SER A 121 -4.23 58.65 -6.39
N LEU A 122 -5.51 58.48 -6.07
CA LEU A 122 -6.34 57.42 -6.64
C LEU A 122 -6.55 57.61 -8.15
N ALA A 123 -6.84 58.83 -8.61
CA ALA A 123 -7.03 59.11 -10.03
C ALA A 123 -5.76 58.80 -10.87
N SER A 124 -4.56 59.10 -10.35
CA SER A 124 -3.31 58.72 -11.01
C SER A 124 -3.17 57.20 -11.18
N LEU A 125 -3.53 56.41 -10.16
CA LEU A 125 -3.48 54.94 -10.22
C LEU A 125 -4.64 54.34 -11.04
N GLU A 126 -5.84 54.92 -10.97
CA GLU A 126 -7.02 54.46 -11.72
C GLU A 126 -6.89 54.73 -13.21
N SER A 127 -6.15 55.77 -13.62
CA SER A 127 -5.82 56.05 -15.03
C SER A 127 -5.02 54.93 -15.71
N LEU A 128 -4.55 53.94 -14.95
CA LEU A 128 -3.86 52.75 -15.43
C LEU A 128 -4.80 51.55 -15.64
N LYS A 129 -6.02 51.55 -15.07
CA LYS A 129 -6.97 50.42 -15.17
C LYS A 129 -7.43 50.14 -16.60
N ASP A 130 -7.42 51.15 -17.48
CA ASP A 130 -7.74 50.99 -18.90
C ASP A 130 -6.62 50.32 -19.72
N ALA A 131 -5.39 50.20 -19.18
CA ALA A 131 -4.26 49.56 -19.86
C ALA A 131 -4.03 48.10 -19.42
N SER A 132 -4.75 47.62 -18.40
CA SER A 132 -4.47 46.33 -17.73
C SER A 132 -5.66 45.36 -17.74
N ASN A 133 -6.58 45.49 -18.70
CA ASN A 133 -7.67 44.53 -18.88
C ASN A 133 -7.20 43.36 -19.80
N PRO A 134 -6.97 42.14 -19.28
CA PRO A 134 -6.50 41.00 -20.08
C PRO A 134 -7.47 40.61 -21.20
N LEU A 135 -8.74 41.00 -21.11
CA LEU A 135 -9.77 40.75 -22.11
C LEU A 135 -9.58 41.52 -23.44
N SER A 136 -8.71 42.53 -23.52
CA SER A 136 -8.54 43.33 -24.75
C SER A 136 -7.37 42.90 -25.66
N LEU A 137 -6.63 41.85 -25.32
CA LEU A 137 -5.48 41.37 -26.08
C LEU A 137 -5.52 39.84 -26.26
N ALA A 138 -6.59 39.31 -26.84
CA ALA A 138 -6.58 37.93 -27.35
C ALA A 138 -5.62 37.89 -28.56
N THR A 139 -4.37 37.49 -28.33
CA THR A 139 -3.39 37.20 -29.38
C THR A 139 -3.56 35.75 -29.85
N PRO A 140 -3.14 35.39 -31.08
CA PRO A 140 -3.16 34.00 -31.52
C PRO A 140 -2.44 33.04 -30.55
N ASP A 141 -1.39 33.52 -29.88
CA ASP A 141 -0.63 32.79 -28.87
C ASP A 141 -1.40 32.58 -27.55
N TYR A 142 -2.39 33.41 -27.24
CA TYR A 142 -3.24 33.25 -26.06
C TYR A 142 -4.23 32.09 -26.22
N VAL A 143 -4.85 31.98 -27.41
CA VAL A 143 -5.83 30.92 -27.72
C VAL A 143 -5.13 29.61 -28.13
N ASN A 144 -3.93 29.71 -28.70
CA ASN A 144 -3.12 28.57 -29.11
C ASN A 144 -1.67 28.73 -28.65
N PRO A 145 -1.39 28.60 -27.34
CA PRO A 145 -0.04 28.74 -26.81
C PRO A 145 0.86 27.58 -27.26
N ALA A 146 2.11 27.91 -27.61
CA ALA A 146 3.13 26.90 -27.89
C ALA A 146 3.58 26.24 -26.56
N LEU A 147 2.85 25.22 -26.13
CA LEU A 147 3.13 24.46 -24.90
C LEU A 147 3.92 23.18 -25.20
N ASP A 148 4.61 22.68 -24.18
CA ASP A 148 5.40 21.45 -24.26
C ASP A 148 4.51 20.24 -24.63
N PRO A 149 4.81 19.51 -25.73
CA PRO A 149 4.08 18.31 -26.12
C PRO A 149 3.97 17.25 -25.03
N GLU A 150 4.95 17.15 -24.13
CA GLU A 150 4.96 16.19 -23.04
C GLU A 150 3.93 16.55 -21.96
N MET A 151 3.83 17.83 -21.59
CA MET A 151 2.82 18.33 -20.64
C MET A 151 1.40 18.24 -21.20
N LEU A 152 1.23 18.53 -22.50
CA LEU A 152 -0.05 18.38 -23.20
C LEU A 152 -0.52 16.91 -23.23
N SER A 153 0.40 15.95 -23.32
CA SER A 153 0.06 14.52 -23.36
C SER A 153 -0.62 14.02 -22.07
N TYR A 154 -0.37 14.67 -20.94
CA TYR A 154 -1.01 14.38 -19.66
C TYR A 154 -2.25 15.26 -19.42
N PHE A 155 -2.16 16.55 -19.76
CA PHE A 155 -3.24 17.50 -19.51
C PHE A 155 -4.48 17.25 -20.36
N ILE A 156 -4.34 16.90 -21.64
CA ILE A 156 -5.48 16.76 -22.56
C ILE A 156 -6.44 15.63 -22.12
N PRO A 157 -5.97 14.40 -21.82
CA PRO A 157 -6.85 13.34 -21.33
C PRO A 157 -7.55 13.70 -20.01
N GLU A 158 -6.84 14.36 -19.10
CA GLU A 158 -7.36 14.75 -17.79
C GLU A 158 -8.42 15.87 -17.92
N ALA A 159 -8.16 16.86 -18.77
CA ALA A 159 -9.11 17.92 -19.07
C ALA A 159 -10.37 17.36 -19.76
N GLU A 160 -10.23 16.39 -20.68
CA GLU A 160 -11.38 15.74 -21.32
C GLU A 160 -12.28 14.99 -20.31
N GLU A 161 -11.68 14.36 -19.29
CA GLU A 161 -12.39 13.68 -18.19
C GLU A 161 -13.17 14.69 -17.33
N TYR A 162 -12.54 15.80 -16.92
CA TYR A 162 -13.24 16.84 -16.16
C TYR A 162 -14.35 17.50 -16.97
N LEU A 163 -14.11 17.82 -18.24
CA LEU A 163 -15.14 18.38 -19.12
C LEU A 163 -16.30 17.41 -19.32
N GLY A 164 -16.03 16.10 -19.42
CA GLY A 164 -17.07 15.06 -19.47
C GLY A 164 -17.90 15.00 -18.19
N THR A 165 -17.24 15.10 -17.04
CA THR A 165 -17.89 15.15 -15.72
C THR A 165 -18.77 16.40 -15.59
N ILE A 166 -18.28 17.56 -16.03
CA ILE A 166 -19.04 18.81 -16.03
C ILE A 166 -20.28 18.69 -16.93
N ASP A 167 -20.16 18.11 -18.13
CA ASP A 167 -21.29 17.89 -19.05
C ASP A 167 -22.38 16.98 -18.44
N GLU A 168 -21.97 15.93 -17.71
CA GLU A 168 -22.89 15.03 -17.00
C GLU A 168 -23.61 15.74 -15.86
N LEU A 169 -22.88 16.50 -15.04
CA LEU A 169 -23.44 17.25 -13.91
C LEU A 169 -24.37 18.37 -14.36
N ILE A 170 -24.05 19.07 -15.46
CA ILE A 170 -24.96 20.04 -16.08
C ILE A 170 -26.26 19.35 -16.53
N ARG A 171 -26.21 18.12 -17.06
CA ARG A 171 -27.43 17.35 -17.39
C ARG A 171 -28.24 16.98 -16.16
N ILE A 172 -27.59 16.56 -15.08
CA ILE A 172 -28.26 16.25 -13.80
C ILE A 172 -28.96 17.50 -13.26
N LEU A 173 -28.27 18.65 -13.26
CA LEU A 173 -28.83 19.92 -12.79
C LEU A 173 -29.97 20.45 -13.67
N ARG A 174 -30.00 20.13 -14.97
CA ARG A 174 -31.18 20.42 -15.82
C ARG A 174 -32.42 19.62 -15.39
N GLY A 175 -32.23 18.45 -14.80
CA GLY A 175 -33.31 17.64 -14.24
C GLY A 175 -33.72 18.09 -12.83
N ASN A 176 -32.76 18.52 -12.01
CA ASN A 176 -32.98 19.03 -10.67
C ASN A 176 -32.03 20.20 -10.35
N LEU A 177 -32.56 21.43 -10.42
CA LEU A 177 -31.76 22.66 -10.27
C LEU A 177 -31.26 22.90 -8.83
N GLU A 178 -31.80 22.19 -7.85
CA GLU A 178 -31.46 22.32 -6.42
C GLU A 178 -30.65 21.13 -5.88
N ASP A 179 -30.10 20.29 -6.77
CA ASP A 179 -29.30 19.12 -6.38
C ASP A 179 -27.94 19.54 -5.80
N GLU A 180 -27.86 19.66 -4.47
CA GLU A 180 -26.66 20.15 -3.76
C GLU A 180 -25.40 19.28 -4.03
N ASP A 181 -25.54 17.97 -4.22
CA ASP A 181 -24.42 17.07 -4.55
C ASP A 181 -23.92 17.35 -5.98
N ALA A 182 -24.82 17.52 -6.95
CA ALA A 182 -24.44 17.87 -8.31
C ALA A 182 -23.78 19.26 -8.40
N ILE A 183 -24.25 20.24 -7.62
CA ILE A 183 -23.64 21.58 -7.53
C ILE A 183 -22.23 21.50 -6.93
N TYR A 184 -22.04 20.73 -5.85
CA TYR A 184 -20.74 20.57 -5.21
C TYR A 184 -19.72 19.87 -6.11
N ARG A 185 -20.12 18.79 -6.78
CA ARG A 185 -19.26 18.09 -7.75
C ARG A 185 -18.92 18.96 -8.94
N LEU A 186 -19.86 19.79 -9.40
CA LEU A 186 -19.64 20.73 -10.50
C LEU A 186 -18.61 21.80 -10.10
N PHE A 187 -18.69 22.30 -8.86
CA PHE A 187 -17.69 23.22 -8.29
C PHE A 187 -16.30 22.58 -8.24
N ARG A 188 -16.19 21.36 -7.74
CA ARG A 188 -14.91 20.64 -7.64
C ARG A 188 -14.29 20.40 -9.02
N ALA A 189 -15.08 19.99 -10.00
CA ALA A 189 -14.60 19.76 -11.37
C ALA A 189 -14.09 21.07 -12.01
N ALA A 190 -14.80 22.19 -11.84
CA ALA A 190 -14.36 23.50 -12.31
C ALA A 190 -13.09 24.00 -11.60
N HIS A 191 -12.99 23.82 -10.28
CA HIS A 191 -11.83 24.22 -9.47
C HIS A 191 -10.56 23.44 -9.87
N THR A 192 -10.68 22.12 -10.05
CA THR A 192 -9.56 21.27 -10.46
C THR A 192 -9.13 21.57 -11.90
N LEU A 193 -10.08 21.78 -12.83
CA LEU A 193 -9.78 22.15 -14.21
C LEU A 193 -9.06 23.50 -14.31
N LYS A 194 -9.45 24.49 -13.50
CA LYS A 194 -8.74 25.77 -13.38
C LYS A 194 -7.30 25.56 -12.89
N GLY A 195 -7.13 24.79 -11.81
CA GLY A 195 -5.83 24.52 -11.21
C GLY A 195 -4.87 23.80 -12.16
N SER A 196 -5.34 22.77 -12.86
CA SER A 196 -4.53 22.02 -13.82
C SER A 196 -4.16 22.89 -15.03
N ALA A 197 -5.09 23.70 -15.55
CA ALA A 197 -4.84 24.59 -16.68
C ALA A 197 -3.75 25.64 -16.40
N TYR A 198 -3.80 26.32 -15.24
CA TYR A 198 -2.76 27.29 -14.88
C TYR A 198 -1.41 26.62 -14.60
N THR A 199 -1.41 25.42 -14.03
CA THR A 199 -0.18 24.65 -13.75
C THR A 199 0.55 24.26 -15.04
N VAL A 200 -0.19 23.96 -16.11
CA VAL A 200 0.34 23.59 -17.42
C VAL A 200 0.67 24.83 -18.28
N GLY A 201 0.30 26.03 -17.84
CA GLY A 201 0.51 27.29 -18.57
C GLY A 201 -0.57 27.59 -19.63
N PHE A 202 -1.70 26.88 -19.61
CA PHE A 202 -2.82 27.04 -20.55
C PHE A 202 -3.77 28.16 -20.07
N GLN A 203 -3.29 29.41 -20.13
CA GLN A 203 -3.96 30.58 -19.53
C GLN A 203 -5.43 30.73 -19.94
N VAL A 204 -5.72 30.58 -21.24
CA VAL A 204 -7.09 30.74 -21.76
C VAL A 204 -8.09 29.75 -21.15
N ILE A 205 -7.69 28.52 -20.82
CA ILE A 205 -8.58 27.53 -20.19
C ILE A 205 -8.80 27.88 -18.72
N GLY A 206 -7.75 28.35 -18.03
CA GLY A 206 -7.85 28.86 -16.66
C GLY A 206 -8.81 30.06 -16.57
N ASP A 207 -8.70 30.99 -17.52
CA ASP A 207 -9.50 32.21 -17.56
C ASP A 207 -10.98 31.96 -17.88
N ILE A 208 -11.30 30.91 -18.66
CA ILE A 208 -12.68 30.45 -18.86
C ILE A 208 -13.20 29.69 -17.62
N SER A 209 -12.36 28.90 -16.96
CA SER A 209 -12.75 28.06 -15.83
C SER A 209 -12.97 28.84 -14.53
N ARG A 210 -12.25 29.96 -14.34
CA ARG A 210 -12.37 30.84 -13.19
C ARG A 210 -13.80 31.38 -12.96
N PRO A 211 -14.46 32.04 -13.94
CA PRO A 211 -15.81 32.55 -13.73
C PRO A 211 -16.86 31.42 -13.55
N LEU A 212 -16.60 30.20 -14.07
CA LEU A 212 -17.44 29.03 -13.79
C LEU A 212 -17.38 28.66 -12.30
N GLU A 213 -16.17 28.61 -11.74
CA GLU A 213 -15.96 28.35 -10.32
C GLU A 213 -16.56 29.45 -9.45
N ASP A 214 -16.30 30.72 -9.76
CA ASP A 214 -16.81 31.87 -9.00
C ASP A 214 -18.36 31.89 -8.98
N GLY A 215 -19.00 31.54 -10.10
CA GLY A 215 -20.44 31.38 -10.17
C GLY A 215 -20.97 30.28 -9.25
N LEU A 216 -20.28 29.14 -9.18
CA LEU A 216 -20.65 28.03 -8.30
C LEU A 216 -20.41 28.32 -6.82
N ILE A 217 -19.37 29.10 -6.49
CA ILE A 217 -19.17 29.63 -5.14
C ILE A 217 -20.36 30.52 -4.75
N ALA A 218 -20.78 31.42 -5.63
CA ALA A 218 -21.94 32.28 -5.40
C ALA A 218 -23.24 31.48 -5.22
N VAL A 219 -23.41 30.37 -5.96
CA VAL A 219 -24.54 29.45 -5.78
C VAL A 219 -24.50 28.78 -4.41
N ARG A 220 -23.34 28.25 -4.01
CA ARG A 220 -23.18 27.56 -2.71
C ARG A 220 -23.41 28.49 -1.53
N GLU A 221 -23.03 29.75 -1.65
CA GLU A 221 -23.30 30.78 -0.64
C GLU A 221 -24.72 31.35 -0.70
N LYS A 222 -25.61 30.76 -1.52
CA LYS A 222 -27.00 31.18 -1.74
C LYS A 222 -27.15 32.62 -2.25
N ARG A 223 -26.07 33.18 -2.82
CA ARG A 223 -26.02 34.51 -3.45
C ARG A 223 -26.51 34.49 -4.90
N LEU A 224 -26.44 33.33 -5.55
CA LEU A 224 -26.90 33.09 -6.94
C LEU A 224 -27.79 31.84 -6.96
N ARG A 225 -28.84 31.82 -7.79
CA ARG A 225 -29.62 30.60 -8.05
C ARG A 225 -29.24 30.05 -9.42
N ILE A 226 -29.12 28.74 -9.53
CA ILE A 226 -28.90 28.10 -10.84
C ILE A 226 -30.20 28.18 -11.63
N ASP A 227 -30.13 28.79 -12.80
CA ASP A 227 -31.19 28.78 -13.79
C ASP A 227 -30.72 28.10 -15.08
N SER A 228 -31.65 27.87 -16.01
CA SER A 228 -31.33 27.25 -17.29
C SER A 228 -30.35 28.10 -18.12
N ALA A 229 -30.40 29.43 -17.97
CA ALA A 229 -29.51 30.34 -18.68
C ALA A 229 -28.05 30.21 -18.22
N LEU A 230 -27.82 30.11 -16.91
CA LEU A 230 -26.50 29.86 -16.33
C LEU A 230 -25.97 28.49 -16.77
N LEU A 231 -26.79 27.44 -16.72
CA LEU A 231 -26.39 26.11 -17.20
C LEU A 231 -26.06 26.08 -18.69
N ASP A 232 -26.78 26.84 -19.52
CA ASP A 232 -26.47 26.97 -20.95
C ASP A 232 -25.15 27.74 -21.18
N MET A 233 -24.86 28.76 -20.38
CA MET A 233 -23.58 29.48 -20.43
C MET A 233 -22.40 28.60 -19.99
N MET A 234 -22.60 27.79 -18.93
CA MET A 234 -21.59 26.84 -18.47
C MET A 234 -21.32 25.75 -19.52
N ALA A 235 -22.37 25.23 -20.17
CA ALA A 235 -22.22 24.28 -21.27
C ALA A 235 -21.50 24.90 -22.49
N ALA A 236 -21.78 26.17 -22.81
CA ALA A 236 -21.07 26.89 -23.86
C ALA A 236 -19.57 27.06 -23.55
N ALA A 237 -19.23 27.25 -22.27
CA ALA A 237 -17.85 27.34 -21.81
C ALA A 237 -17.09 26.02 -21.95
N VAL A 238 -17.71 24.91 -21.56
CA VAL A 238 -17.16 23.56 -21.76
C VAL A 238 -16.92 23.28 -23.24
N GLY A 239 -17.90 23.60 -24.10
CA GLY A 239 -17.76 23.47 -25.55
C GLY A 239 -16.62 24.30 -26.13
N MET A 240 -16.40 25.51 -25.61
CA MET A 240 -15.31 26.38 -26.04
C MET A 240 -13.94 25.87 -25.59
N ILE A 241 -13.82 25.35 -24.36
CA ILE A 241 -12.59 24.71 -23.89
C ILE A 241 -12.23 23.49 -24.75
N ARG A 242 -13.20 22.67 -25.15
CA ARG A 242 -12.96 21.53 -26.07
C ARG A 242 -12.43 21.99 -27.44
N LEU A 243 -12.92 23.12 -27.97
CA LEU A 243 -12.42 23.69 -29.23
C LEU A 243 -10.99 24.25 -29.11
N ILE A 244 -10.60 24.69 -27.92
CA ILE A 244 -9.24 25.19 -27.64
C ILE A 244 -8.25 24.02 -27.47
N ILE A 245 -8.67 22.93 -26.83
CA ILE A 245 -7.84 21.73 -26.60
C ILE A 245 -7.50 21.00 -27.93
N GLN A 246 -8.41 21.03 -28.90
CA GLN A 246 -8.19 20.48 -30.25
C GLN A 246 -8.21 21.62 -31.29
N PRO A 247 -7.17 22.46 -31.34
CA PRO A 247 -7.21 23.67 -32.15
C PRO A 247 -7.21 23.33 -33.64
N ASP A 248 -8.34 23.56 -34.30
CA ASP A 248 -8.40 23.66 -35.75
C ASP A 248 -7.86 25.04 -36.14
N HIS A 249 -6.73 25.09 -36.85
CA HIS A 249 -6.11 26.34 -37.30
C HIS A 249 -7.09 27.25 -38.08
N ALA A 250 -8.14 26.69 -38.70
CA ALA A 250 -9.17 27.47 -39.38
C ALA A 250 -10.11 28.25 -38.43
N LYS A 251 -10.23 27.84 -37.16
CA LYS A 251 -11.16 28.40 -36.16
C LYS A 251 -10.50 29.36 -35.17
N VAL A 252 -9.17 29.48 -35.19
CA VAL A 252 -8.43 30.42 -34.32
C VAL A 252 -8.95 31.87 -34.41
N PRO A 253 -9.22 32.44 -35.60
CA PRO A 253 -9.76 33.81 -35.70
C PRO A 253 -11.13 33.97 -35.03
N GLN A 254 -11.94 32.91 -35.04
CA GLN A 254 -13.26 32.91 -34.41
C GLN A 254 -13.15 32.77 -32.88
N LEU A 255 -12.26 31.91 -32.39
CA LEU A 255 -12.00 31.76 -30.95
C LEU A 255 -11.43 33.05 -30.33
N LEU A 256 -10.59 33.78 -31.05
CA LEU A 256 -10.08 35.09 -30.60
C LEU A 256 -11.19 36.13 -30.38
N HIS A 257 -12.32 35.99 -31.08
CA HIS A 257 -13.50 36.84 -30.89
C HIS A 257 -14.46 36.29 -29.82
N ASP A 258 -14.69 34.97 -29.83
CA ASP A 258 -15.73 34.34 -29.03
C ASP A 258 -15.32 34.16 -27.55
N VAL A 259 -14.02 33.93 -27.27
CA VAL A 259 -13.50 33.68 -25.91
C VAL A 259 -13.68 34.90 -24.98
N PRO A 260 -13.25 36.12 -25.34
CA PRO A 260 -13.46 37.28 -24.46
C PRO A 260 -14.94 37.57 -24.21
N GLY A 261 -15.78 37.41 -25.24
CA GLY A 261 -17.23 37.62 -25.14
C GLY A 261 -17.94 36.57 -24.28
N LEU A 262 -17.41 35.34 -24.20
CA LEU A 262 -17.92 34.32 -23.28
C LEU A 262 -17.51 34.63 -21.84
N ILE A 263 -16.23 34.91 -21.59
CA ILE A 263 -15.72 35.22 -20.24
C ILE A 263 -16.49 36.41 -19.66
N GLN A 264 -16.65 37.49 -20.45
CA GLN A 264 -17.40 38.67 -20.01
C GLN A 264 -18.86 38.34 -19.66
N ARG A 265 -19.54 37.51 -20.45
CA ARG A 265 -20.93 37.11 -20.17
C ARG A 265 -21.03 36.25 -18.90
N LEU A 266 -20.09 35.32 -18.69
CA LEU A 266 -20.03 34.50 -17.48
C LEU A 266 -19.78 35.35 -16.24
N THR A 267 -18.78 36.23 -16.27
CA THR A 267 -18.48 37.16 -15.17
C THR A 267 -19.68 38.07 -14.87
N GLN A 268 -20.29 38.66 -15.89
CA GLN A 268 -21.46 39.52 -15.71
C GLN A 268 -22.67 38.76 -15.15
N ALA A 269 -22.89 37.51 -15.55
CA ALA A 269 -23.95 36.68 -14.99
C ALA A 269 -23.72 36.38 -13.50
N CYS A 270 -22.49 36.12 -13.11
CA CYS A 270 -22.11 35.89 -11.71
C CYS A 270 -22.23 37.17 -10.85
N GLU A 271 -21.96 38.35 -11.41
CA GLU A 271 -22.02 39.63 -10.71
C GLU A 271 -23.44 40.23 -10.64
N SER A 272 -24.26 40.08 -11.69
CA SER A 272 -25.58 40.72 -11.80
C SER A 272 -26.61 40.19 -10.79
N ALA A 273 -26.41 38.98 -10.24
CA ALA A 273 -27.30 38.41 -9.24
C ALA A 273 -27.17 39.05 -7.84
N VAL A 274 -26.06 39.75 -7.57
CA VAL A 274 -25.80 40.39 -6.26
C VAL A 274 -26.70 41.62 -6.04
N VAL A 275 -27.28 42.20 -7.09
CA VAL A 275 -27.98 43.51 -7.02
C VAL A 275 -29.49 43.37 -6.75
N VAL A 276 -30.13 42.24 -7.08
CA VAL A 276 -31.61 42.13 -7.10
C VAL A 276 -32.24 41.87 -5.72
N ALA A 277 -31.47 41.46 -4.70
CA ALA A 277 -32.02 41.10 -3.38
C ALA A 277 -32.39 42.29 -2.47
N SER A 278 -32.38 43.53 -2.96
CA SER A 278 -32.47 44.74 -2.12
C SER A 278 -33.75 45.59 -2.24
N GLU A 279 -34.76 45.21 -3.02
CA GLU A 279 -36.01 45.99 -3.12
C GLU A 279 -37.28 45.13 -3.08
N GLU A 280 -37.87 44.94 -1.89
CA GLU A 280 -39.33 44.97 -1.72
C GLU A 280 -39.71 45.41 -0.30
N THR A 281 -40.71 46.28 -0.26
CA THR A 281 -40.99 47.34 0.73
C THR A 281 -41.78 46.93 1.97
N VAL A 282 -41.43 47.51 3.13
CA VAL A 282 -42.29 47.67 4.34
C VAL A 282 -42.73 49.14 4.47
N PRO A 283 -44.02 49.44 4.72
CA PRO A 283 -44.33 50.48 5.73
C PRO A 283 -45.72 50.32 6.40
N PRO A 284 -46.18 51.22 7.30
CA PRO A 284 -45.53 51.93 8.42
C PRO A 284 -46.32 51.67 9.75
N SER A 285 -45.82 51.93 10.97
CA SER A 285 -45.77 53.22 11.66
C SER A 285 -45.29 52.94 13.10
N THR A 286 -44.09 53.37 13.52
CA THR A 286 -43.76 54.69 14.14
C THR A 286 -44.40 54.89 15.52
N GLU A 287 -43.73 55.38 16.58
CA GLU A 287 -42.42 56.03 16.75
C GLU A 287 -42.20 56.17 18.27
N MET A 288 -40.98 55.97 18.78
CA MET A 288 -40.40 56.81 19.84
C MET A 288 -38.88 56.56 19.93
N THR A 289 -38.18 57.54 19.38
CA THR A 289 -36.80 58.00 19.60
C THR A 289 -36.11 57.57 20.90
N ASN A 290 -34.98 56.88 20.75
CA ASN A 290 -33.67 57.17 21.38
C ASN A 290 -32.63 56.13 20.92
N SER A 291 -31.93 56.36 19.80
CA SER A 291 -30.68 55.65 19.49
C SER A 291 -29.49 56.54 19.86
N SER A 292 -29.21 56.55 21.15
CA SER A 292 -27.97 57.07 21.73
C SER A 292 -26.86 56.05 21.49
N SER A 293 -25.72 56.52 20.98
CA SER A 293 -24.36 56.16 21.41
C SER A 293 -24.15 54.82 22.13
N VAL A 294 -23.39 53.92 21.50
CA VAL A 294 -22.42 53.10 22.24
C VAL A 294 -21.03 53.50 21.76
N GLN A 295 -20.52 54.54 22.42
CA GLN A 295 -19.10 54.63 22.71
C GLN A 295 -18.70 53.34 23.45
N GLY A 296 -17.50 52.85 23.16
CA GLY A 296 -17.08 51.49 23.45
C GLY A 296 -17.19 51.06 24.90
N GLU A 297 -17.39 49.76 25.06
CA GLU A 297 -16.86 49.00 26.18
C GLU A 297 -16.16 47.78 25.58
N SER A 298 -14.84 47.73 25.84
CA SER A 298 -14.00 46.54 26.03
C SER A 298 -14.27 45.29 25.20
N VAL A 299 -13.20 44.63 24.73
CA VAL A 299 -13.24 43.17 24.52
C VAL A 299 -13.53 42.54 25.89
N VAL A 300 -14.81 42.45 26.24
CA VAL A 300 -15.32 41.56 27.26
C VAL A 300 -15.14 40.19 26.64
N SER A 301 -14.28 39.39 27.28
CA SER A 301 -14.20 37.96 27.08
C SER A 301 -15.61 37.40 26.91
N LEU A 302 -15.92 36.82 25.75
CA LEU A 302 -17.12 35.99 25.59
C LEU A 302 -16.93 34.74 26.45
N GLU A 303 -17.17 34.89 27.75
CA GLU A 303 -17.51 33.77 28.61
C GLU A 303 -18.86 33.24 28.14
N ILE A 304 -18.82 32.19 27.34
CA ILE A 304 -19.98 31.33 27.14
C ILE A 304 -20.30 30.75 28.54
N PRO A 305 -21.51 30.99 29.09
CA PRO A 305 -21.88 30.48 30.39
C PRO A 305 -21.81 28.95 30.40
N VAL A 306 -21.30 28.41 31.50
CA VAL A 306 -21.15 26.98 31.80
C VAL A 306 -22.52 26.33 31.94
N THR A 307 -23.18 26.03 30.82
CA THR A 307 -24.40 25.21 30.78
C THR A 307 -24.66 24.77 29.35
N ASP A 308 -23.84 23.84 28.85
CA ASP A 308 -24.24 22.46 28.55
C ASP A 308 -23.16 21.85 27.64
N LEU A 309 -22.24 21.06 28.20
CA LEU A 309 -21.35 20.21 27.40
C LEU A 309 -22.15 19.02 26.88
N SER A 310 -23.21 19.28 26.12
CA SER A 310 -24.05 18.22 25.58
C SER A 310 -23.20 17.29 24.70
N ASP A 311 -23.63 16.04 24.54
CA ASP A 311 -22.92 15.09 23.67
C ASP A 311 -22.88 15.60 22.23
N GLU A 312 -23.90 16.39 21.84
CA GLU A 312 -24.02 17.10 20.57
C GLU A 312 -23.00 18.26 20.43
N TYR A 313 -22.55 18.86 21.55
CA TYR A 313 -21.47 19.84 21.52
C TYR A 313 -20.12 19.17 21.34
N LEU A 314 -19.81 18.13 22.12
CA LEU A 314 -18.50 17.45 22.10
C LEU A 314 -18.30 16.59 20.85
N ILE A 315 -19.38 16.04 20.30
CA ILE A 315 -19.40 15.25 19.07
C ILE A 315 -20.50 15.84 18.19
N PRO A 316 -20.27 16.99 17.53
CA PRO A 316 -21.25 17.55 16.62
C PRO A 316 -21.48 16.60 15.45
N ASP A 317 -22.72 16.57 14.96
CA ASP A 317 -23.11 15.77 13.80
C ASP A 317 -22.60 16.44 12.52
N LEU A 318 -21.34 16.12 12.19
CA LEU A 318 -20.69 16.58 10.96
C LEU A 318 -20.77 15.51 9.87
N ASP A 319 -20.91 15.99 8.63
CA ASP A 319 -20.90 15.18 7.42
C ASP A 319 -19.65 14.25 7.37
N PRO A 320 -19.84 12.92 7.19
CA PRO A 320 -18.75 11.96 7.05
C PRO A 320 -17.73 12.32 5.96
N GLU A 321 -18.15 13.01 4.88
CA GLU A 321 -17.25 13.40 3.79
C GLU A 321 -16.33 14.56 4.20
N VAL A 322 -16.85 15.56 4.92
CA VAL A 322 -16.04 16.68 5.45
C VAL A 322 -15.02 16.19 6.49
N LEU A 323 -15.43 15.25 7.34
CA LEU A 323 -14.53 14.63 8.32
C LEU A 323 -13.42 13.80 7.67
N SER A 324 -13.68 13.20 6.50
CA SER A 324 -12.67 12.42 5.77
C SER A 324 -11.49 13.27 5.30
N TYR A 325 -11.69 14.58 5.11
CA TYR A 325 -10.65 15.54 4.74
C TYR A 325 -10.08 16.30 5.96
N PHE A 326 -10.94 16.71 6.88
CA PHE A 326 -10.53 17.47 8.06
C PHE A 326 -9.71 16.62 9.05
N VAL A 327 -10.09 15.36 9.30
CA VAL A 327 -9.42 14.53 10.31
C VAL A 327 -7.95 14.25 9.95
N PRO A 328 -7.59 13.88 8.71
CA PRO A 328 -6.19 13.74 8.32
C PRO A 328 -5.39 15.05 8.45
N GLU A 329 -5.94 16.17 7.99
CA GLU A 329 -5.27 17.48 8.03
C GLU A 329 -5.08 17.99 9.46
N ALA A 330 -6.12 17.91 10.29
CA ALA A 330 -6.04 18.25 11.70
C ALA A 330 -5.06 17.35 12.46
N GLN A 331 -4.93 16.08 12.05
CA GLN A 331 -4.00 15.13 12.65
C GLN A 331 -2.55 15.54 12.35
N GLU A 332 -2.25 15.99 11.13
CA GLU A 332 -0.94 16.54 10.76
C GLU A 332 -0.59 17.78 11.59
N TYR A 333 -1.52 18.72 11.76
CA TYR A 333 -1.30 19.91 12.60
C TYR A 333 -1.10 19.57 14.08
N VAL A 334 -1.87 18.61 14.60
CA VAL A 334 -1.72 18.10 15.97
C VAL A 334 -0.35 17.45 16.18
N GLU A 335 0.14 16.67 15.22
CA GLU A 335 1.47 16.04 15.27
C GLU A 335 2.59 17.09 15.19
N LEU A 336 2.42 18.11 14.36
CA LEU A 336 3.36 19.23 14.26
C LEU A 336 3.41 20.07 15.55
N LEU A 337 2.26 20.35 16.17
CA LEU A 337 2.18 21.01 17.47
C LEU A 337 2.89 20.20 18.56
N GLU A 338 2.63 18.89 18.61
CA GLU A 338 3.25 17.97 19.58
C GLU A 338 4.78 17.93 19.42
N ALA A 339 5.27 17.76 18.19
CA ALA A 339 6.70 17.70 17.91
C ALA A 339 7.41 19.01 18.29
N ASN A 340 6.80 20.16 17.97
CA ASN A 340 7.39 21.46 18.26
C ASN A 340 7.33 21.82 19.75
N LEU A 341 6.28 21.42 20.49
CA LEU A 341 6.20 21.60 21.94
C LEU A 341 7.27 20.79 22.68
N LEU A 342 7.54 19.55 22.23
CA LEU A 342 8.62 18.73 22.78
C LEU A 342 10.02 19.30 22.51
N ARG A 343 10.19 20.03 21.40
CA ARG A 343 11.44 20.75 21.09
C ARG A 343 11.57 22.03 21.94
N LEU A 344 10.47 22.75 22.14
CA LEU A 344 10.41 23.95 22.99
C LEU A 344 10.77 23.63 24.46
N ASP A 345 10.45 22.42 24.93
CA ASP A 345 10.84 21.92 26.26
C ASP A 345 12.37 21.84 26.46
N LYS A 346 13.13 21.65 25.38
CA LYS A 346 14.60 21.61 25.40
C LYS A 346 15.24 22.98 25.14
N ASP A 347 14.55 23.87 24.42
CA ASP A 347 15.04 25.18 23.99
C ASP A 347 13.92 26.23 24.10
N SER A 348 13.65 26.66 25.34
CA SER A 348 12.49 27.47 25.72
C SER A 348 12.52 28.92 25.23
N GLN A 349 13.65 29.38 24.66
CA GLN A 349 13.81 30.74 24.12
C GLN A 349 13.88 30.78 22.60
N ASN A 350 13.65 29.65 21.92
CA ASN A 350 13.72 29.59 20.47
C ASN A 350 12.51 30.29 19.81
N LYS A 351 12.74 31.54 19.38
CA LYS A 351 11.72 32.39 18.75
C LYS A 351 11.12 31.80 17.48
N GLU A 352 11.90 31.00 16.74
CA GLU A 352 11.42 30.37 15.51
C GLU A 352 10.43 29.24 15.82
N LEU A 353 10.72 28.41 16.83
CA LEU A 353 9.79 27.38 17.30
C LEU A 353 8.49 27.98 17.86
N ILE A 354 8.59 29.07 18.62
CA ILE A 354 7.43 29.80 19.16
C ILE A 354 6.53 30.33 18.03
N ASN A 355 7.13 30.91 16.98
CA ASN A 355 6.39 31.38 15.80
C ASN A 355 5.73 30.25 15.02
N GLN A 356 6.42 29.11 14.87
CA GLN A 356 5.87 27.93 14.19
C GLN A 356 4.69 27.32 14.96
N LEU A 357 4.80 27.23 16.29
CA LEU A 357 3.72 26.77 17.17
C LEU A 357 2.49 27.68 17.09
N PHE A 358 2.69 29.00 17.14
CA PHE A 358 1.61 29.98 16.99
C PHE A 358 0.89 29.83 15.63
N ARG A 359 1.63 29.75 14.53
CA ARG A 359 1.06 29.58 13.18
C ARG A 359 0.28 28.27 13.05
N THR A 360 0.84 27.17 13.56
CA THR A 360 0.19 25.86 13.47
C THR A 360 -1.11 25.82 14.28
N ALA A 361 -1.11 26.41 15.48
CA ALA A 361 -2.32 26.54 16.29
C ALA A 361 -3.37 27.43 15.60
N HIS A 362 -2.94 28.56 15.00
CA HIS A 362 -3.81 29.47 14.25
C HIS A 362 -4.49 28.78 13.05
N THR A 363 -3.75 28.01 12.27
CA THR A 363 -4.28 27.27 11.13
C THR A 363 -5.24 26.16 11.56
N LEU A 364 -4.92 25.41 12.61
CA LEU A 364 -5.79 24.36 13.15
C LEU A 364 -7.09 24.95 13.72
N LYS A 365 -7.01 26.09 14.41
CA LYS A 365 -8.18 26.84 14.88
C LYS A 365 -9.09 27.25 13.72
N GLY A 366 -8.52 27.87 12.68
CA GLY A 366 -9.28 28.31 11.51
C GLY A 366 -9.97 27.15 10.79
N SER A 367 -9.25 26.05 10.60
CA SER A 367 -9.77 24.83 9.95
C SER A 367 -10.90 24.20 10.76
N ALA A 368 -10.77 24.14 12.09
CA ALA A 368 -11.80 23.58 12.98
C ALA A 368 -13.09 24.41 12.99
N TYR A 369 -13.00 25.75 13.01
CA TYR A 369 -14.20 26.60 12.92
C TYR A 369 -14.85 26.55 11.53
N THR A 370 -14.05 26.45 10.46
CA THR A 370 -14.55 26.35 9.07
C THR A 370 -15.38 25.08 8.86
N VAL A 371 -14.95 23.97 9.47
CA VAL A 371 -15.64 22.67 9.41
C VAL A 371 -16.79 22.56 10.42
N GLY A 372 -16.97 23.55 11.30
CA GLY A 372 -18.02 23.55 12.33
C GLY A 372 -17.68 22.75 13.59
N PHE A 373 -16.43 22.29 13.74
CA PHE A 373 -15.96 21.50 14.88
C PHE A 373 -15.49 22.40 16.04
N ARG A 374 -16.46 23.13 16.60
CA ARG A 374 -16.25 24.19 17.62
C ARG A 374 -15.44 23.76 18.85
N PRO A 375 -15.60 22.56 19.44
CA PRO A 375 -14.81 22.16 20.62
C PRO A 375 -13.31 22.14 20.38
N ILE A 376 -12.87 21.71 19.19
CA ILE A 376 -11.44 21.73 18.84
C ILE A 376 -10.97 23.19 18.66
N GLY A 377 -11.77 24.02 17.99
CA GLY A 377 -11.48 25.44 17.80
C GLY A 377 -11.29 26.18 19.12
N ASP A 378 -12.18 25.97 20.09
CA ASP A 378 -12.12 26.60 21.42
C ASP A 378 -10.85 26.21 22.19
N LEU A 379 -10.50 24.92 22.17
CA LEU A 379 -9.36 24.43 22.93
C LEU A 379 -8.03 24.89 22.31
N VAL A 380 -7.95 24.89 20.98
CA VAL A 380 -6.76 25.36 20.23
C VAL A 380 -6.62 26.88 20.31
N HIS A 381 -7.72 27.63 20.42
CA HIS A 381 -7.71 29.09 20.63
C HIS A 381 -6.89 29.47 21.88
N HIS A 382 -7.11 28.79 23.00
CA HIS A 382 -6.34 29.07 24.22
C HIS A 382 -4.85 28.69 24.10
N VAL A 383 -4.52 27.67 23.30
CA VAL A 383 -3.12 27.33 22.99
C VAL A 383 -2.48 28.43 22.13
N GLU A 384 -3.21 28.94 21.13
CA GLU A 384 -2.77 30.03 20.27
C GLU A 384 -2.54 31.33 21.05
N ASP A 385 -3.48 31.72 21.92
CA ASP A 385 -3.41 32.96 22.71
C ASP A 385 -2.18 32.97 23.63
N PHE A 386 -1.94 31.86 24.32
CA PHE A 386 -0.74 31.72 25.15
C PHE A 386 0.53 31.79 24.31
N MET A 387 0.60 31.07 23.18
CA MET A 387 1.78 31.13 22.30
C MET A 387 1.99 32.52 21.70
N GLY A 388 0.90 33.26 21.45
CA GLY A 388 0.93 34.67 21.05
C GLY A 388 1.49 35.56 22.16
N ALA A 389 1.07 35.38 23.41
CA ALA A 389 1.59 36.12 24.55
C ALA A 389 3.08 35.82 24.82
N VAL A 390 3.52 34.57 24.62
CA VAL A 390 4.94 34.19 24.69
C VAL A 390 5.75 34.79 23.54
N ARG A 391 5.20 34.78 22.32
CA ARG A 391 5.83 35.40 21.13
C ARG A 391 6.05 36.89 21.31
N ASP A 392 5.05 37.59 21.84
CA ASP A 392 5.07 39.03 22.05
C ASP A 392 5.92 39.43 23.29
N GLY A 393 6.53 38.46 23.98
CA GLY A 393 7.37 38.67 25.16
C GLY A 393 6.60 39.04 26.43
N ARG A 394 5.26 38.90 26.43
CA ARG A 394 4.39 39.18 27.58
C ARG A 394 4.43 38.07 28.62
N LEU A 395 4.64 36.82 28.20
CA LEU A 395 4.77 35.64 29.05
C LEU A 395 6.04 34.85 28.70
N SER A 396 6.55 34.07 29.65
CA SER A 396 7.64 33.13 29.42
C SER A 396 7.15 31.69 29.61
N VAL A 397 7.76 30.76 28.86
CA VAL A 397 7.47 29.33 28.99
C VAL A 397 8.12 28.82 30.27
N LEU A 398 7.32 28.44 31.27
CA LEU A 398 7.78 27.82 32.50
C LEU A 398 7.67 26.28 32.42
N PRO A 399 8.49 25.54 33.20
CA PRO A 399 8.35 24.09 33.32
C PRO A 399 6.93 23.70 33.75
N GLY A 400 6.24 22.88 32.94
CA GLY A 400 4.84 22.48 33.15
C GLY A 400 3.82 23.14 32.22
N HIS A 401 4.15 24.28 31.58
CA HIS A 401 3.27 24.90 30.58
C HIS A 401 3.17 24.06 29.29
N THR A 402 4.29 23.46 28.88
CA THR A 402 4.36 22.52 27.75
C THR A 402 3.51 21.27 28.00
N ASP A 403 3.52 20.75 29.23
CA ASP A 403 2.72 19.59 29.63
C ASP A 403 1.22 19.87 29.62
N LEU A 404 0.82 21.08 29.98
CA LEU A 404 -0.58 21.51 29.93
C LEU A 404 -1.08 21.61 28.48
N MET A 405 -0.27 22.16 27.57
CA MET A 405 -0.62 22.17 26.15
C MET A 405 -0.68 20.77 25.53
N LEU A 406 0.24 19.88 25.90
CA LEU A 406 0.22 18.49 25.42
C LEU A 406 -1.05 17.76 25.88
N ARG A 407 -1.53 18.01 27.11
CA ARG A 407 -2.81 17.49 27.61
C ARG A 407 -4.01 18.05 26.84
N ALA A 408 -3.98 19.33 26.46
CA ALA A 408 -5.02 19.91 25.62
C ALA A 408 -5.04 19.27 24.21
N ILE A 409 -3.87 19.04 23.62
CA ILE A 409 -3.73 18.34 22.33
C ILE A 409 -4.24 16.89 22.41
N ASP A 410 -4.12 16.21 23.55
CA ASP A 410 -4.73 14.88 23.72
C ASP A 410 -6.25 14.94 23.67
N VAL A 411 -6.84 15.94 24.30
CA VAL A 411 -8.30 16.13 24.27
C VAL A 411 -8.75 16.38 22.84
N VAL A 412 -8.03 17.20 22.07
CA VAL A 412 -8.26 17.38 20.62
C VAL A 412 -8.24 16.03 19.90
N ARG A 413 -7.24 15.18 20.15
CA ARG A 413 -7.11 13.86 19.52
C ARG A 413 -8.24 12.90 19.91
N VAL A 414 -8.72 12.96 21.15
CA VAL A 414 -9.87 12.17 21.60
C VAL A 414 -11.16 12.64 20.92
N LEU A 415 -11.38 13.95 20.80
CA LEU A 415 -12.53 14.53 20.10
C LEU A 415 -12.54 14.15 18.61
N MET A 416 -11.37 14.12 17.96
CA MET A 416 -11.25 13.71 16.55
C MET A 416 -11.61 12.24 16.31
N ARG A 417 -11.43 11.36 17.31
CA ARG A 417 -11.76 9.92 17.19
C ARG A 417 -13.26 9.62 17.31
N ARG A 418 -14.08 10.59 17.76
CA ARG A 418 -15.53 10.47 17.91
C ARG A 418 -15.99 9.19 18.63
N ASP A 419 -15.23 8.74 19.64
CA ASP A 419 -15.50 7.48 20.35
C ASP A 419 -16.59 7.68 21.43
N LEU A 420 -17.81 7.24 21.12
CA LEU A 420 -19.01 7.36 21.97
C LEU A 420 -18.87 6.60 23.32
N SER A 421 -17.92 5.68 23.45
CA SER A 421 -17.72 4.90 24.68
C SER A 421 -16.95 5.64 25.78
N VAL A 422 -16.38 6.82 25.48
CA VAL A 422 -15.48 7.58 26.38
C VAL A 422 -15.99 9.02 26.62
N VAL A 423 -17.26 9.31 26.32
CA VAL A 423 -17.81 10.68 26.34
C VAL A 423 -17.72 11.32 27.73
N ASP A 424 -18.03 10.58 28.80
CA ASP A 424 -17.94 11.08 30.19
C ASP A 424 -16.49 11.44 30.59
N GLY A 425 -15.53 10.60 30.21
CA GLY A 425 -14.10 10.84 30.47
C GLY A 425 -13.52 11.97 29.61
N THR A 426 -14.05 12.14 28.40
CA THR A 426 -13.65 13.23 27.48
C THR A 426 -14.17 14.57 27.97
N ARG A 427 -15.41 14.61 28.49
CA ARG A 427 -16.01 15.81 29.09
C ARG A 427 -15.19 16.34 30.27
N GLN A 428 -14.84 15.47 31.22
CA GLN A 428 -14.01 15.84 32.38
C GLN A 428 -12.62 16.34 31.97
N ARG A 429 -11.98 15.71 30.97
CA ARG A 429 -10.67 16.13 30.47
C ARG A 429 -10.73 17.44 29.69
N PHE A 430 -11.80 17.65 28.91
CA PHE A 430 -12.03 18.89 28.18
C PHE A 430 -12.19 20.08 29.12
N ASP A 431 -13.01 19.93 30.16
CA ASP A 431 -13.20 20.97 31.16
C ASP A 431 -11.92 21.29 31.93
N ALA A 432 -11.18 20.26 32.37
CA ALA A 432 -9.92 20.44 33.07
C ALA A 432 -8.89 21.16 32.18
N ALA A 433 -8.71 20.72 30.93
CA ALA A 433 -7.78 21.35 30.00
C ALA A 433 -8.17 22.80 29.67
N ARG A 434 -9.46 23.07 29.44
CA ARG A 434 -9.97 24.43 29.16
C ARG A 434 -9.77 25.36 30.36
N SER A 435 -10.07 24.90 31.57
CA SER A 435 -9.89 25.69 32.79
C SER A 435 -8.41 25.97 33.08
N GLU A 436 -7.54 24.98 32.96
CA GLU A 436 -6.11 25.13 33.20
C GLU A 436 -5.45 26.04 32.15
N LEU A 437 -5.83 25.94 30.86
CA LEU A 437 -5.34 26.85 29.80
C LEU A 437 -5.83 28.30 30.00
N LYS A 438 -7.06 28.49 30.46
CA LYS A 438 -7.58 29.84 30.76
C LYS A 438 -6.85 30.51 31.93
N GLN A 439 -6.37 29.72 32.90
CA GLN A 439 -5.56 30.22 34.01
C GLN A 439 -4.14 30.66 33.56
N LEU A 440 -3.57 30.01 32.53
CA LEU A 440 -2.28 30.40 31.95
C LEU A 440 -2.33 31.78 31.28
N ASP A 441 -3.44 32.12 30.62
CA ASP A 441 -3.62 33.38 29.90
C ASP A 441 -3.76 34.60 30.84
N GLN A 442 -4.26 34.37 32.07
CA GLN A 442 -4.47 35.42 33.07
C GLN A 442 -3.22 35.76 33.91
N GLY A 443 -2.08 35.09 33.68
CA GLY A 443 -0.82 35.40 34.36
C GLY A 443 -0.81 35.14 35.88
N VAL A 444 -1.80 34.40 36.40
CA VAL A 444 -1.83 34.01 37.81
C VAL A 444 -0.83 32.87 38.02
N PRO A 445 0.09 32.97 38.99
CA PRO A 445 0.99 31.86 39.30
C PRO A 445 0.14 30.65 39.70
N VAL A 446 0.26 29.56 38.95
CA VAL A 446 -0.19 28.24 39.42
C VAL A 446 0.54 28.01 40.75
N GLU A 447 -0.20 27.90 41.85
CA GLU A 447 0.35 27.53 43.15
C GLU A 447 1.02 26.16 43.02
N ALA A 448 2.32 26.18 42.77
CA ALA A 448 3.18 25.03 42.96
C ALA A 448 3.08 24.67 44.44
N THR A 449 2.47 23.52 44.72
CA THR A 449 2.39 22.95 46.07
C THR A 449 3.81 22.84 46.61
N SER A 450 4.13 23.68 47.59
CA SER A 450 5.47 23.84 48.13
C SER A 450 5.87 22.63 48.98
N ALA A 451 6.96 21.97 48.63
CA ALA A 451 7.81 21.24 49.56
C ALA A 451 9.17 21.96 49.67
N PRO A 452 9.82 21.96 50.85
CA PRO A 452 10.65 23.08 51.30
C PRO A 452 12.09 23.06 50.76
N ARG A 453 12.60 24.26 50.43
CA ARG A 453 14.05 24.56 50.36
C ARG A 453 14.54 24.97 51.77
N SER A 454 15.64 24.42 52.26
CA SER A 454 17.02 24.99 52.30
C SER A 454 17.81 24.17 53.36
N PRO A 455 19.17 24.24 53.49
CA PRO A 455 20.07 25.29 53.00
C PRO A 455 21.42 24.84 52.37
N GLU A 456 22.08 25.83 51.77
CA GLU A 456 23.45 25.87 51.27
C GLU A 456 24.52 25.59 52.34
N MET A 457 25.67 25.01 51.93
CA MET A 457 27.06 25.35 52.33
C MET A 457 28.03 24.73 51.30
N SER A 458 28.74 25.53 50.51
CA SER A 458 30.11 26.04 50.67
C SER A 458 31.24 25.08 50.21
N ASP A 459 31.85 25.48 49.09
CA ASP A 459 33.27 25.49 48.73
C ASP A 459 34.21 24.27 48.91
N ALA A 460 34.92 23.99 47.81
CA ALA A 460 36.35 23.69 47.68
C ALA A 460 36.78 22.32 47.11
N SER A 461 37.63 22.42 46.06
CA SER A 461 38.76 21.56 45.68
C SER A 461 38.57 20.48 44.59
N ALA A 462 38.96 20.82 43.36
CA ALA A 462 39.69 19.92 42.43
C ALA A 462 41.15 19.73 42.94
N PRO A 463 42.03 18.79 42.48
CA PRO A 463 42.19 18.21 41.11
C PRO A 463 42.67 16.70 41.14
N PRO A 464 43.32 16.09 40.10
CA PRO A 464 43.59 16.47 38.71
C PRO A 464 43.22 15.42 37.63
N GLN A 465 43.08 15.91 36.39
CA GLN A 465 43.01 15.13 35.15
C GLN A 465 44.42 14.67 34.70
N VAL A 466 44.52 13.43 34.22
CA VAL A 466 45.61 12.97 33.33
C VAL A 466 45.03 12.74 31.94
N ARG A 467 45.65 13.43 30.99
CA ARG A 467 45.39 13.48 29.55
C ARG A 467 46.16 12.38 28.84
N ARG A 468 45.58 11.74 27.81
CA ARG A 468 46.38 11.21 26.70
C ARG A 468 45.66 11.25 25.35
N GLU A 469 46.04 12.29 24.60
CA GLU A 469 46.38 12.35 23.16
C GLU A 469 45.48 11.67 22.11
N GLU A 470 44.78 12.51 21.34
CA GLU A 470 44.63 12.33 19.89
C GLU A 470 45.21 13.54 19.15
N ARG A 471 45.93 13.26 18.07
CA ARG A 471 46.72 14.21 17.28
C ARG A 471 45.84 14.95 16.28
N HIS A 472 45.92 16.28 16.29
CA HIS A 472 45.52 17.13 15.17
C HIS A 472 46.54 17.06 14.04
N ALA A 473 46.06 16.91 12.80
CA ALA A 473 46.71 17.46 11.61
C ALA A 473 45.76 18.51 11.02
N GLN A 474 46.27 19.72 10.84
CA GLN A 474 45.62 20.86 10.20
C GLN A 474 45.68 20.70 8.68
N ASP A 475 44.55 20.85 8.00
CA ASP A 475 44.53 21.51 6.71
C ASP A 475 43.24 22.34 6.54
N LYS A 476 43.36 23.45 5.82
CA LYS A 476 42.43 24.60 5.75
C LYS A 476 41.03 24.24 5.20
N PRO A 477 39.95 24.95 5.59
CA PRO A 477 38.69 24.85 4.87
C PRO A 477 38.78 25.69 3.58
N HIS A 478 38.84 25.00 2.44
CA HIS A 478 38.36 25.54 1.17
C HIS A 478 36.84 25.39 1.14
N ASP A 479 36.17 26.40 0.57
CA ASP A 479 34.73 26.40 0.23
C ASP A 479 34.26 25.04 -0.30
N GLY A 480 33.41 24.39 0.50
CA GLY A 480 32.74 23.14 0.17
C GLY A 480 31.23 23.38 0.12
N LYS A 481 30.70 23.39 -1.10
CA LYS A 481 29.27 23.33 -1.40
C LYS A 481 28.56 22.23 -0.60
N THR A 482 27.41 22.62 -0.02
CA THR A 482 26.17 21.84 0.17
C THR A 482 26.31 20.31 0.21
N ALA A 483 26.12 19.74 1.40
CA ALA A 483 25.69 18.35 1.53
C ALA A 483 24.20 18.27 1.17
N ASP A 484 23.94 17.74 -0.02
CA ASP A 484 22.67 17.12 -0.46
C ASP A 484 21.40 17.96 -0.20
N ASP A 485 21.14 18.94 -1.07
CA ASP A 485 19.76 19.24 -1.49
C ASP A 485 19.23 17.96 -2.15
N ARG A 486 18.76 17.01 -1.36
CA ARG A 486 17.97 15.91 -1.89
C ARG A 486 16.67 16.51 -2.38
N GLU A 487 16.42 16.41 -3.67
CA GLU A 487 15.09 16.61 -4.24
C GLU A 487 14.14 15.58 -3.59
N VAL A 488 13.51 15.95 -2.47
CA VAL A 488 12.55 15.08 -1.78
C VAL A 488 11.22 15.17 -2.51
N ILE A 489 11.00 14.24 -3.43
CA ILE A 489 9.68 14.03 -4.04
C ILE A 489 8.83 13.27 -3.03
N ARG A 490 7.78 13.93 -2.49
CA ARG A 490 6.80 13.27 -1.64
C ARG A 490 5.93 12.35 -2.48
N VAL A 491 6.05 11.04 -2.26
CA VAL A 491 5.24 10.03 -2.93
C VAL A 491 4.25 9.44 -1.92
N SER A 492 2.96 9.45 -2.26
CA SER A 492 1.92 8.86 -1.42
C SER A 492 2.17 7.37 -1.18
N TYR A 493 1.96 6.89 0.05
CA TYR A 493 2.08 5.48 0.43
C TYR A 493 1.31 4.54 -0.52
N ALA A 494 0.07 4.89 -0.87
CA ALA A 494 -0.77 4.10 -1.77
C ALA A 494 -0.16 3.91 -3.18
N ARG A 495 0.66 4.87 -3.65
CA ARG A 495 1.34 4.77 -4.97
C ARG A 495 2.53 3.81 -4.90
N LEU A 496 3.32 3.86 -3.83
CA LEU A 496 4.42 2.91 -3.59
C LEU A 496 3.88 1.49 -3.37
N GLU A 497 2.75 1.34 -2.67
CA GLU A 497 2.08 0.06 -2.49
C GLU A 497 1.59 -0.53 -3.82
N ARG A 498 0.98 0.30 -4.69
CA ARG A 498 0.63 -0.12 -6.06
C ARG A 498 1.86 -0.55 -6.86
N LEU A 499 2.97 0.19 -6.79
CA LEU A 499 4.22 -0.19 -7.46
C LEU A 499 4.75 -1.53 -6.96
N MET A 500 4.72 -1.79 -5.65
CA MET A 500 5.11 -3.08 -5.10
C MET A 500 4.20 -4.22 -5.57
N ASN A 501 2.89 -3.97 -5.66
CA ASN A 501 1.95 -4.96 -6.21
C ASN A 501 2.24 -5.24 -7.70
N LEU A 502 2.56 -4.21 -8.49
CA LEU A 502 2.97 -4.37 -9.89
C LEU A 502 4.27 -5.15 -10.03
N VAL A 503 5.27 -4.89 -9.16
CA VAL A 503 6.50 -5.70 -9.11
C VAL A 503 6.18 -7.14 -8.70
N GLY A 504 5.25 -7.34 -7.76
CA GLY A 504 4.76 -8.67 -7.41
C GLY A 504 4.12 -9.41 -8.59
N GLU A 505 3.28 -8.72 -9.37
CA GLU A 505 2.70 -9.27 -10.61
C GLU A 505 3.77 -9.53 -11.68
N LEU A 506 4.80 -8.69 -11.77
CA LEU A 506 5.94 -8.89 -12.66
C LEU A 506 6.73 -10.15 -12.28
N VAL A 507 6.96 -10.40 -10.98
CA VAL A 507 7.59 -11.64 -10.49
C VAL A 507 6.76 -12.86 -10.86
N ILE A 508 5.43 -12.79 -10.73
CA ILE A 508 4.52 -13.88 -11.13
C ILE A 508 4.54 -14.08 -12.66
N GLY A 509 4.45 -12.99 -13.43
CA GLY A 509 4.48 -12.99 -14.89
C GLY A 509 5.79 -13.56 -15.43
N ARG A 510 6.93 -13.19 -14.81
CA ARG A 510 8.25 -13.75 -15.08
C ARG A 510 8.26 -15.27 -14.86
N GLY A 511 7.79 -15.73 -13.70
CA GLY A 511 7.70 -17.15 -13.39
C GLY A 511 6.88 -17.93 -14.43
N ARG A 512 5.79 -17.35 -14.94
CA ARG A 512 4.96 -17.97 -15.99
C ARG A 512 5.73 -18.12 -17.30
N LEU A 513 6.55 -17.13 -17.63
CA LEU A 513 7.35 -17.13 -18.85
C LEU A 513 8.51 -18.12 -18.76
N GLU A 514 9.18 -18.21 -17.60
CA GLU A 514 10.17 -19.27 -17.31
C GLU A 514 9.58 -20.67 -17.49
N GLN A 515 8.37 -20.91 -16.98
CA GLN A 515 7.72 -22.20 -17.13
C GLN A 515 7.38 -22.53 -18.59
N ARG A 516 6.89 -21.55 -19.36
CA ARG A 516 6.62 -21.72 -20.79
C ARG A 516 7.91 -22.05 -21.55
N LEU A 517 9.02 -21.40 -21.22
CA LEU A 517 10.33 -21.70 -21.80
C LEU A 517 10.77 -23.13 -21.50
N ARG A 518 10.62 -23.62 -20.27
CA ARG A 518 10.92 -25.03 -19.93
C ARG A 518 10.09 -26.03 -20.73
N VAL A 519 8.80 -25.76 -20.92
CA VAL A 519 7.93 -26.61 -21.76
C VAL A 519 8.40 -26.59 -23.21
N LEU A 520 8.80 -25.43 -23.73
CA LEU A 520 9.27 -25.28 -25.10
C LEU A 520 10.63 -26.00 -25.31
N GLU A 521 11.50 -25.96 -24.31
CA GLU A 521 12.75 -26.73 -24.26
C GLU A 521 12.47 -28.24 -24.26
N GLN A 522 11.53 -28.71 -23.44
CA GLN A 522 11.14 -30.12 -23.41
C GLN A 522 10.54 -30.59 -24.75
N LEU A 523 9.71 -29.75 -25.40
CA LEU A 523 9.17 -30.03 -26.73
C LEU A 523 10.27 -30.06 -27.79
N SER A 524 11.21 -29.13 -27.76
CA SER A 524 12.39 -29.10 -28.63
C SER A 524 13.19 -30.41 -28.52
N GLN A 525 13.49 -30.84 -27.29
CA GLN A 525 14.18 -32.11 -27.03
C GLN A 525 13.41 -33.33 -27.55
N GLN A 526 12.08 -33.36 -27.39
CA GLN A 526 11.24 -34.45 -27.91
C GLN A 526 11.29 -34.53 -29.43
N VAL A 527 11.22 -33.39 -30.13
CA VAL A 527 11.26 -33.39 -31.60
C VAL A 527 12.65 -33.75 -32.12
N LEU A 528 13.73 -33.35 -31.44
CA LEU A 528 15.08 -33.85 -31.74
C LEU A 528 15.17 -35.38 -31.60
N ALA A 529 14.53 -35.96 -30.57
CA ALA A 529 14.46 -37.41 -30.39
C ALA A 529 13.58 -38.13 -31.44
N PHE A 530 12.52 -37.49 -31.94
CA PHE A 530 11.72 -38.01 -33.06
C PHE A 530 12.51 -37.95 -34.38
N LYS A 531 13.22 -36.84 -34.62
CA LYS A 531 14.11 -36.68 -35.77
C LYS A 531 15.17 -37.77 -35.82
N ALA A 532 15.88 -38.02 -34.72
CA ALA A 532 16.94 -39.03 -34.68
C ALA A 532 16.42 -40.41 -35.14
N ARG A 533 15.24 -40.80 -34.65
CA ARG A 533 14.56 -42.04 -35.06
C ARG A 533 14.11 -42.03 -36.52
N LEU A 534 13.67 -40.88 -37.04
CA LEU A 534 13.30 -40.74 -38.45
C LEU A 534 14.51 -40.92 -39.37
N VAL A 535 15.64 -40.27 -39.06
CA VAL A 535 16.90 -40.42 -39.82
C VAL A 535 17.33 -41.88 -39.83
N GLU A 536 17.33 -42.54 -38.67
CA GLU A 536 17.71 -43.94 -38.54
C GLU A 536 16.74 -44.87 -39.31
N SER A 537 15.44 -44.57 -39.29
CA SER A 537 14.43 -45.33 -40.05
C SER A 537 14.61 -45.16 -41.57
N VAL A 538 14.94 -43.96 -42.03
CA VAL A 538 15.16 -43.66 -43.46
C VAL A 538 16.47 -44.28 -43.94
N GLN A 539 17.56 -44.18 -43.16
CA GLN A 539 18.83 -44.82 -43.46
C GLN A 539 18.71 -46.35 -43.47
N SER A 540 18.10 -46.94 -42.44
CA SER A 540 17.90 -48.39 -42.41
C SER A 540 16.97 -48.90 -43.50
N PHE A 541 15.99 -48.10 -43.95
CA PHE A 541 15.16 -48.42 -45.10
C PHE A 541 15.97 -48.34 -46.41
N ALA A 542 16.73 -47.27 -46.61
CA ALA A 542 17.62 -47.10 -47.76
C ALA A 542 18.64 -48.24 -47.85
N ASP A 543 19.34 -48.56 -46.77
CA ASP A 543 20.34 -49.63 -46.74
C ASP A 543 19.73 -51.00 -47.06
N LYS A 544 18.53 -51.28 -46.54
CA LYS A 544 17.81 -52.54 -46.83
C LYS A 544 17.36 -52.68 -48.29
N HIS A 545 17.10 -51.58 -48.99
CA HIS A 545 16.60 -51.60 -50.38
C HIS A 545 17.70 -51.28 -51.42
N THR A 546 18.84 -50.75 -50.99
CA THR A 546 20.01 -50.47 -51.85
C THR A 546 20.85 -51.74 -52.10
N PHE A 547 20.75 -52.77 -51.24
CA PHE A 547 21.60 -53.98 -51.30
C PHE A 547 21.18 -55.05 -52.34
N THR A 548 20.39 -54.71 -53.36
CA THR A 548 19.93 -55.66 -54.41
C THR A 548 20.70 -55.55 -55.73
N TYR A 549 21.91 -54.99 -55.72
CA TYR A 549 22.85 -55.08 -56.84
C TYR A 549 24.03 -55.97 -56.47
N GLN A 550 23.96 -57.23 -56.89
CA GLN A 550 25.08 -58.15 -56.87
C GLN A 550 25.92 -57.85 -58.13
N GLU A 551 27.11 -57.24 -57.96
CA GLU A 551 28.09 -57.09 -59.03
C GLU A 551 28.41 -58.48 -59.62
N ALA A 552 28.04 -58.69 -60.89
CA ALA A 552 28.47 -59.87 -61.62
C ALA A 552 29.98 -59.79 -61.89
N PRO A 553 30.74 -60.89 -61.72
CA PRO A 553 32.19 -60.87 -61.85
C PRO A 553 32.58 -60.64 -63.31
N SER A 554 33.50 -59.71 -63.52
CA SER A 554 34.11 -59.40 -64.81
C SER A 554 34.92 -60.58 -65.34
N SER A 555 34.35 -61.38 -66.25
CA SER A 555 35.07 -62.32 -67.11
C SER A 555 35.06 -61.88 -68.58
N SER A 556 36.20 -61.28 -68.97
CA SER A 556 36.99 -61.53 -70.19
C SER A 556 36.35 -61.55 -71.60
N THR A 557 36.93 -60.69 -72.46
CA THR A 557 37.34 -60.94 -73.87
C THR A 557 36.33 -61.35 -74.95
N SER A 558 36.47 -60.62 -76.08
CA SER A 558 36.36 -61.05 -77.49
C SER A 558 34.99 -61.12 -78.20
N SER A 559 34.87 -60.22 -79.18
CA SER A 559 34.42 -60.38 -80.58
C SER A 559 32.96 -60.68 -80.96
N PRO A 560 32.53 -60.24 -82.16
CA PRO A 560 31.13 -60.01 -82.52
C PRO A 560 30.56 -61.10 -83.46
N GLY A 561 29.29 -61.48 -83.27
CA GLY A 561 28.62 -62.38 -84.21
C GLY A 561 27.18 -62.75 -83.85
N GLN A 562 26.24 -62.08 -84.53
CA GLN A 562 24.86 -62.49 -84.85
C GLN A 562 23.78 -62.62 -83.75
N PRO A 563 22.49 -62.43 -84.14
CA PRO A 563 21.41 -62.08 -83.24
C PRO A 563 20.58 -63.31 -82.81
N VAL A 564 20.22 -63.36 -81.53
CA VAL A 564 19.16 -64.23 -81.01
C VAL A 564 18.04 -63.33 -80.46
N PRO A 565 16.78 -63.52 -80.88
CA PRO A 565 15.65 -62.71 -80.44
C PRO A 565 15.04 -63.22 -79.13
N ALA A 566 14.34 -62.31 -78.45
CA ALA A 566 13.37 -62.53 -77.37
C ALA A 566 13.92 -62.84 -75.96
N PHE A 567 14.20 -61.76 -75.22
CA PHE A 567 13.63 -61.50 -73.88
C PHE A 567 13.48 -59.99 -73.72
N GLY A 568 12.47 -59.45 -74.40
CA GLY A 568 11.96 -58.12 -74.09
C GLY A 568 11.02 -58.21 -72.89
N ASP A 569 11.06 -57.15 -72.07
CA ASP A 569 9.96 -56.68 -71.21
C ASP A 569 10.01 -56.93 -69.69
N PHE A 570 11.20 -56.92 -69.06
CA PHE A 570 11.30 -56.87 -67.58
C PHE A 570 12.34 -55.88 -67.02
N GLY A 571 12.88 -54.96 -67.81
CA GLY A 571 14.00 -54.09 -67.38
C GLY A 571 13.67 -52.62 -67.14
N SER A 572 12.72 -52.01 -67.85
CA SER A 572 12.58 -50.55 -67.89
C SER A 572 11.55 -49.95 -66.94
N LEU A 573 10.55 -50.73 -66.48
CA LEU A 573 9.48 -50.25 -65.59
C LEU A 573 9.77 -50.48 -64.10
N GLU A 574 10.67 -51.40 -63.75
CA GLU A 574 11.12 -51.59 -62.36
C GLU A 574 12.22 -50.59 -61.98
N LEU A 575 13.10 -50.22 -62.91
CA LEU A 575 14.16 -49.23 -62.68
C LEU A 575 13.61 -47.82 -62.38
N ASP A 576 12.58 -47.35 -63.11
CA ASP A 576 11.92 -46.05 -62.83
C ASP A 576 11.27 -46.01 -61.43
N LYS A 577 10.69 -47.13 -60.96
CA LYS A 577 10.13 -47.21 -59.61
C LYS A 577 11.19 -47.10 -58.53
N TYR A 578 12.38 -47.66 -58.74
CA TYR A 578 13.50 -47.57 -57.77
C TYR A 578 14.18 -46.19 -57.79
N ASP A 579 14.19 -45.48 -58.92
CA ASP A 579 14.67 -44.09 -58.99
C ASP A 579 13.75 -43.12 -58.23
N ASP A 580 12.42 -43.28 -58.34
CA ASP A 580 11.45 -42.50 -57.55
C ASP A 580 11.62 -42.72 -56.03
N PHE A 581 11.97 -43.94 -55.60
CA PHE A 581 12.25 -44.23 -54.19
C PHE A 581 13.56 -43.59 -53.69
N ASN A 582 14.61 -43.57 -54.51
CA ASN A 582 15.85 -42.86 -54.19
C ASN A 582 15.65 -41.35 -54.12
N ILE A 583 14.84 -40.79 -55.03
CA ILE A 583 14.44 -39.37 -55.00
C ILE A 583 13.64 -39.05 -53.73
N LEU A 584 12.73 -39.94 -53.32
CA LEU A 584 11.96 -39.79 -52.09
C LEU A 584 12.86 -39.85 -50.84
N ALA A 585 13.80 -40.79 -50.77
CA ALA A 585 14.77 -40.89 -49.67
C ALA A 585 15.64 -39.63 -49.58
N ARG A 586 16.09 -39.09 -50.71
CA ARG A 586 16.85 -37.83 -50.78
C ARG A 586 16.01 -36.63 -50.33
N ARG A 587 14.75 -36.52 -50.78
CA ARG A 587 13.82 -35.47 -50.33
C ARG A 587 13.53 -35.56 -48.84
N ILE A 588 13.37 -36.76 -48.29
CA ILE A 588 13.20 -36.94 -46.83
C ILE A 588 14.48 -36.54 -46.09
N GLY A 589 15.66 -36.83 -46.64
CA GLY A 589 16.94 -36.35 -46.13
C GLY A 589 17.03 -34.81 -46.11
N GLU A 590 16.61 -34.16 -47.19
CA GLU A 590 16.56 -32.68 -47.32
C GLU A 590 15.59 -32.07 -46.30
N VAL A 591 14.35 -32.55 -46.20
CA VAL A 591 13.38 -32.09 -45.18
C VAL A 591 13.93 -32.30 -43.76
N THR A 592 14.66 -33.39 -43.53
CA THR A 592 15.26 -33.65 -42.21
C THR A 592 16.43 -32.70 -41.91
N ALA A 593 17.17 -32.27 -42.93
CA ALA A 593 18.18 -31.23 -42.80
C ALA A 593 17.53 -29.87 -42.49
N ASP A 594 16.44 -29.50 -43.17
CA ASP A 594 15.69 -28.26 -42.92
C ASP A 594 15.10 -28.21 -41.50
N ILE A 595 14.57 -29.34 -41.02
CA ILE A 595 14.12 -29.50 -39.62
C ILE A 595 15.30 -29.30 -38.66
N SER A 596 16.50 -29.74 -39.02
CA SER A 596 17.70 -29.60 -38.18
C SER A 596 18.14 -28.15 -38.05
N GLU A 597 18.12 -27.40 -39.16
CA GLU A 597 18.44 -25.99 -39.16
C GLU A 597 17.40 -25.20 -38.34
N SER A 598 16.12 -25.46 -38.57
CA SER A 598 15.02 -24.84 -37.81
C SER A 598 15.13 -25.13 -36.32
N MET A 599 15.52 -26.35 -35.94
CA MET A 599 15.73 -26.72 -34.55
C MET A 599 16.95 -26.08 -33.90
N SER A 600 18.05 -25.96 -34.64
CA SER A 600 19.22 -25.22 -34.16
C SER A 600 18.89 -23.75 -33.91
N GLN A 601 18.10 -23.13 -34.80
CA GLN A 601 17.59 -21.77 -34.61
C GLN A 601 16.65 -21.65 -33.41
N LEU A 602 15.76 -22.62 -33.20
CA LEU A 602 14.88 -22.68 -32.01
C LEU A 602 15.68 -22.84 -30.72
N ASP A 603 16.66 -23.75 -30.66
CA ASP A 603 17.54 -23.92 -29.49
C ASP A 603 18.30 -22.62 -29.17
N GLY A 604 18.83 -21.96 -30.20
CA GLY A 604 19.47 -20.66 -30.06
C GLY A 604 18.51 -19.54 -29.61
N SER A 605 17.22 -19.62 -29.97
CA SER A 605 16.19 -18.68 -29.49
C SER A 605 15.81 -18.95 -28.03
N ILE A 606 15.73 -20.23 -27.64
CA ILE A 606 15.45 -20.64 -26.25
C ILE A 606 16.58 -20.17 -25.33
N ARG A 607 17.85 -20.38 -25.71
CA ARG A 607 19.01 -19.93 -24.94
C ARG A 607 19.02 -18.41 -24.74
N ARG A 608 18.82 -17.64 -25.82
CA ARG A 608 18.71 -16.18 -25.73
C ARG A 608 17.55 -15.74 -24.83
N SER A 609 16.40 -16.42 -24.91
CA SER A 609 15.27 -16.15 -24.02
C SER A 609 15.60 -16.44 -22.55
N HIS A 610 16.44 -17.44 -22.25
CA HIS A 610 16.95 -17.68 -20.90
C HIS A 610 17.91 -16.60 -20.41
N GLU A 611 18.76 -16.08 -21.29
CA GLU A 611 19.65 -14.94 -20.98
C GLU A 611 18.83 -13.68 -20.69
N ASP A 612 17.86 -13.34 -21.55
CA ASP A 612 16.93 -12.22 -21.36
C ASP A 612 16.13 -12.38 -20.06
N MET A 613 15.69 -13.60 -19.75
CA MET A 613 14.99 -13.91 -18.50
C MET A 613 15.86 -13.65 -17.27
N SER A 614 17.13 -14.03 -17.34
CA SER A 614 18.09 -13.81 -16.26
C SER A 614 18.37 -12.32 -16.05
N GLN A 615 18.45 -11.54 -17.14
CA GLN A 615 18.54 -10.07 -17.06
C GLN A 615 17.28 -9.44 -16.46
N LEU A 616 16.11 -9.90 -16.88
CA LEU A 616 14.82 -9.44 -16.34
C LEU A 616 14.71 -9.78 -14.84
N GLN A 617 15.21 -10.94 -14.42
CA GLN A 617 15.31 -11.29 -13.01
C GLN A 617 16.17 -10.28 -12.24
N GLN A 618 17.36 -9.94 -12.74
CA GLN A 618 18.24 -8.97 -12.09
C GLN A 618 17.62 -7.57 -12.02
N LEU A 619 17.00 -7.09 -13.10
CA LEU A 619 16.30 -5.80 -13.13
C LEU A 619 15.11 -5.78 -12.16
N THR A 620 14.34 -6.88 -12.08
CA THR A 620 13.21 -7.00 -11.14
C THR A 620 13.69 -6.91 -9.69
N LEU A 621 14.83 -7.54 -9.37
CA LEU A 621 15.44 -7.47 -8.03
C LEU A 621 15.90 -6.04 -7.70
N LEU A 622 16.55 -5.35 -8.65
CA LEU A 622 16.97 -3.97 -8.46
C LEU A 622 15.77 -3.04 -8.26
N MET A 623 14.74 -3.15 -9.10
CA MET A 623 13.50 -2.37 -8.95
C MET A 623 12.82 -2.62 -7.61
N ARG A 624 12.76 -3.89 -7.18
CA ARG A 624 12.23 -4.26 -5.87
C ARG A 624 12.99 -3.55 -4.75
N ASP A 625 14.31 -3.62 -4.79
CA ASP A 625 15.14 -3.07 -3.72
C ASP A 625 15.07 -1.53 -3.69
N GLU A 626 14.95 -0.87 -4.85
CA GLU A 626 14.72 0.59 -4.92
C GLU A 626 13.35 0.99 -4.38
N ILE A 627 12.28 0.27 -4.72
CA ILE A 627 10.93 0.59 -4.21
C ILE A 627 10.86 0.31 -2.70
N ALA A 628 11.52 -0.76 -2.24
CA ALA A 628 11.65 -1.06 -0.82
C ALA A 628 12.36 0.08 -0.07
N ARG A 629 13.49 0.58 -0.60
CA ARG A 629 14.20 1.75 -0.06
C ARG A 629 13.32 2.99 -0.04
N ALA A 630 12.57 3.25 -1.10
CA ALA A 630 11.66 4.40 -1.17
C ALA A 630 10.51 4.36 -0.14
N ARG A 631 10.18 3.17 0.39
CA ARG A 631 9.18 2.97 1.46
C ARG A 631 9.78 3.04 2.86
N MET A 632 11.10 3.12 2.99
CA MET A 632 11.73 3.19 4.29
C MET A 632 11.55 4.56 4.92
N VAL A 633 11.28 4.55 6.22
CA VAL A 633 11.16 5.75 7.04
C VAL A 633 12.11 5.61 8.23
N PRO A 634 12.80 6.69 8.65
CA PRO A 634 13.61 6.67 9.85
C PRO A 634 12.78 6.30 11.09
N ILE A 635 13.21 5.29 11.85
CA ILE A 635 12.50 4.81 13.04
C ILE A 635 12.35 5.88 14.13
N GLY A 636 13.12 6.97 14.07
CA GLY A 636 13.05 8.11 14.96
C GLY A 636 11.71 8.86 14.95
N THR A 637 10.93 8.82 13.85
CA THR A 637 9.62 9.50 13.81
C THR A 637 8.65 8.93 14.87
N PRO A 638 8.44 7.60 14.93
CA PRO A 638 7.69 6.94 16.01
C PRO A 638 8.27 7.16 17.42
N PHE A 639 9.59 7.34 17.56
CA PHE A 639 10.26 7.44 18.88
C PHE A 639 9.79 8.65 19.69
N THR A 640 9.24 9.67 19.04
CA THR A 640 8.60 10.82 19.69
C THR A 640 7.41 10.39 20.58
N ARG A 641 6.59 9.44 20.10
CA ARG A 641 5.44 8.89 20.84
C ARG A 641 5.90 8.09 22.06
N PHE A 642 7.04 7.40 21.98
CA PHE A 642 7.61 6.65 23.11
C PHE A 642 8.08 7.56 24.24
N ARG A 643 8.76 8.68 23.91
CA ARG A 643 9.20 9.67 24.91
C ARG A 643 8.02 10.19 25.74
N ARG A 644 6.89 10.47 25.09
CA ARG A 644 5.66 10.90 25.75
C ARG A 644 5.08 9.82 26.65
N ALA A 645 4.87 8.61 26.12
CA ALA A 645 4.31 7.50 26.88
C ALA A 645 5.15 7.20 28.15
N ILE A 646 6.48 7.21 28.05
CA ILE A 646 7.37 7.03 29.20
C ILE A 646 7.17 8.12 30.25
N ARG A 647 7.11 9.40 29.85
CA ARG A 647 6.92 10.52 30.78
C ARG A 647 5.59 10.40 31.53
N GLU A 648 4.51 10.05 30.83
CA GLU A 648 3.19 9.84 31.44
C GLU A 648 3.20 8.68 32.45
N ILE A 649 3.80 7.54 32.08
CA ILE A 649 3.89 6.36 32.96
C ILE A 649 4.82 6.62 34.15
N ALA A 650 5.93 7.31 33.95
CA ALA A 650 6.87 7.69 34.99
C ALA A 650 6.20 8.59 36.04
N ARG A 651 5.39 9.57 35.59
CA ARG A 651 4.56 10.41 36.48
C ARG A 651 3.51 9.60 37.23
N ALA A 652 2.75 8.75 36.53
CA ALA A 652 1.72 7.91 37.15
C ALA A 652 2.29 6.93 38.20
N SER A 653 3.54 6.47 37.98
CA SER A 653 4.22 5.51 38.85
C SER A 653 5.10 6.18 39.92
N ASN A 654 5.19 7.52 39.93
CA ASN A 654 6.07 8.32 40.78
C ASN A 654 7.56 7.88 40.73
N LYS A 655 8.08 7.67 39.52
CA LYS A 655 9.48 7.26 39.26
C LYS A 655 10.17 8.28 38.34
N GLU A 656 11.46 8.50 38.53
CA GLU A 656 12.27 9.32 37.61
C GLU A 656 12.97 8.42 36.59
N VAL A 657 12.69 8.64 35.30
CA VAL A 657 13.22 7.83 34.20
C VAL A 657 13.73 8.71 33.07
N SER A 658 14.89 8.36 32.51
CA SER A 658 15.50 8.94 31.32
C SER A 658 15.45 7.95 30.16
N LEU A 659 15.02 8.41 28.97
CA LEU A 659 15.09 7.62 27.74
C LEU A 659 16.29 8.06 26.90
N VAL A 660 17.20 7.12 26.66
CA VAL A 660 18.32 7.28 25.74
C VAL A 660 18.00 6.52 24.45
N THR A 661 17.97 7.23 23.34
CA THR A 661 17.74 6.66 22.01
C THR A 661 19.03 6.69 21.20
N SER A 662 19.30 5.64 20.44
CA SER A 662 20.43 5.56 19.51
C SER A 662 20.00 4.88 18.22
N GLY A 663 20.47 5.38 17.07
CA GLY A 663 20.04 4.86 15.76
C GLY A 663 18.69 5.39 15.29
N GLU A 664 18.29 6.62 15.66
CA GLU A 664 17.02 7.22 15.20
C GLU A 664 16.92 7.35 13.67
N GLN A 665 18.07 7.36 12.97
CA GLN A 665 18.17 7.42 11.51
C GLN A 665 18.08 6.05 10.84
N THR A 666 17.93 4.96 11.61
CA THR A 666 17.78 3.63 11.05
C THR A 666 16.48 3.54 10.26
N GLU A 667 16.63 3.33 8.96
CA GLU A 667 15.54 3.21 7.99
C GLU A 667 14.80 1.87 8.14
N VAL A 668 13.48 1.91 8.33
CA VAL A 668 12.64 0.72 8.52
C VAL A 668 11.42 0.83 7.60
N ASP A 669 10.93 -0.30 7.09
CA ASP A 669 9.73 -0.35 6.26
C ASP A 669 8.53 0.27 6.99
N THR A 670 7.79 1.16 6.32
CA THR A 670 6.65 1.86 6.91
C THR A 670 5.62 0.90 7.52
N GLY A 671 5.34 -0.24 6.89
CA GLY A 671 4.38 -1.22 7.41
C GLY A 671 4.89 -1.99 8.64
N VAL A 672 6.20 -2.18 8.76
CA VAL A 672 6.82 -2.70 10.00
C VAL A 672 6.68 -1.67 11.10
N VAL A 673 6.98 -0.39 10.82
CA VAL A 673 6.89 0.71 11.78
C VAL A 673 5.50 0.79 12.41
N GLU A 674 4.44 0.84 11.61
CA GLU A 674 3.05 0.95 12.08
C GLU A 674 2.65 -0.17 13.04
N ARG A 675 3.06 -1.41 12.75
CA ARG A 675 2.74 -2.58 13.59
C ARG A 675 3.63 -2.69 14.82
N LEU A 676 4.82 -2.06 14.79
CA LEU A 676 5.82 -2.17 15.84
C LEU A 676 5.64 -1.13 16.95
N VAL A 677 4.94 -0.02 16.70
CA VAL A 677 4.71 1.05 17.70
C VAL A 677 4.09 0.48 18.98
N ASP A 678 2.96 -0.22 18.88
CA ASP A 678 2.23 -0.73 20.05
C ASP A 678 3.04 -1.76 20.87
N PRO A 679 3.68 -2.77 20.25
CA PRO A 679 4.58 -3.69 20.96
C PRO A 679 5.75 -2.99 21.69
N LEU A 680 6.39 -2.01 21.05
CA LEU A 680 7.51 -1.28 21.67
C LEU A 680 7.04 -0.41 22.83
N VAL A 681 5.90 0.30 22.71
CA VAL A 681 5.28 1.01 23.84
C VAL A 681 5.06 0.06 25.00
N HIS A 682 4.59 -1.14 24.72
CA HIS A 682 4.33 -2.15 25.74
C HIS A 682 5.61 -2.61 26.46
N LEU A 683 6.68 -2.94 25.72
CA LEU A 683 7.96 -3.33 26.30
C LEU A 683 8.55 -2.21 27.18
N VAL A 684 8.57 -1.00 26.65
CA VAL A 684 9.04 0.19 27.36
C VAL A 684 8.20 0.46 28.62
N ARG A 685 6.88 0.30 28.53
CA ARG A 685 5.98 0.42 29.69
C ARG A 685 6.29 -0.60 30.77
N ASN A 686 6.54 -1.85 30.39
CA ASN A 686 6.92 -2.91 31.33
C ASN A 686 8.25 -2.60 32.00
N SER A 687 9.24 -2.09 31.26
CA SER A 687 10.51 -1.63 31.82
C SER A 687 10.29 -0.51 32.86
N VAL A 688 9.45 0.50 32.59
CA VAL A 688 9.19 1.58 33.57
C VAL A 688 8.38 1.12 34.79
N TYR A 689 7.31 0.34 34.56
CA TYR A 689 6.37 -0.02 35.62
C TYR A 689 6.90 -1.15 36.51
N HIS A 690 7.48 -2.19 35.92
CA HIS A 690 7.97 -3.38 36.63
C HIS A 690 9.50 -3.44 36.74
N GLY A 691 10.24 -2.94 35.74
CA GLY A 691 11.71 -3.00 35.72
C GLY A 691 12.37 -1.97 36.63
N ILE A 692 12.08 -0.68 36.43
CA ILE A 692 12.72 0.43 37.16
C ILE A 692 12.18 0.52 38.60
N GLU A 693 13.07 0.55 39.57
CA GLU A 693 12.76 0.69 40.99
C GLU A 693 12.52 2.17 41.36
N PRO A 694 11.78 2.47 42.44
CA PRO A 694 11.66 3.85 42.95
C PRO A 694 13.02 4.45 43.33
N ALA A 695 13.17 5.77 43.22
CA ALA A 695 14.44 6.46 43.45
C ALA A 695 15.10 6.14 44.81
N VAL A 696 14.29 5.98 45.86
CA VAL A 696 14.75 5.63 47.21
C VAL A 696 15.38 4.24 47.25
N GLU A 697 14.77 3.26 46.56
CA GLU A 697 15.29 1.90 46.50
C GLU A 697 16.53 1.80 45.60
N ARG A 698 16.59 2.57 44.52
CA ARG A 698 17.75 2.63 43.62
C ARG A 698 19.01 3.12 44.33
N VAL A 699 18.89 4.23 45.07
CA VAL A 699 20.00 4.77 45.86
C VAL A 699 20.42 3.78 46.96
N ALA A 700 19.49 3.08 47.59
CA ALA A 700 19.79 2.04 48.58
C ALA A 700 20.56 0.84 47.98
N ARG A 701 20.36 0.55 46.69
CA ARG A 701 21.07 -0.50 45.93
C ARG A 701 22.34 0.00 45.23
N GLY A 702 22.74 1.26 45.44
CA GLY A 702 23.95 1.85 44.85
C GLY A 702 23.81 2.25 43.37
N LYS A 703 22.57 2.34 42.85
CA LYS A 703 22.27 2.77 41.48
C LYS A 703 21.97 4.28 41.41
N PRO A 704 22.11 4.92 40.23
CA PRO A 704 21.66 6.30 40.03
C PRO A 704 20.18 6.47 40.37
N ALA A 705 19.82 7.62 40.96
CA ALA A 705 18.44 7.92 41.37
C ALA A 705 17.45 7.91 40.19
N VAL A 706 17.91 8.35 39.01
CA VAL A 706 17.17 8.30 37.74
C VAL A 706 17.40 6.94 37.08
N GLY A 707 16.32 6.23 36.74
CA GLY A 707 16.38 5.00 35.94
C GLY A 707 16.60 5.30 34.47
N THR A 708 17.30 4.42 33.74
CA THR A 708 17.57 4.62 32.32
C THR A 708 16.96 3.49 31.49
N VAL A 709 16.23 3.87 30.44
CA VAL A 709 15.78 2.96 29.40
C VAL A 709 16.53 3.32 28.12
N TYR A 710 17.18 2.34 27.50
CA TYR A 710 17.89 2.45 26.24
C TYR A 710 17.03 1.85 25.13
N LEU A 711 16.89 2.60 24.04
CA LEU A 711 16.25 2.15 22.81
C LEU A 711 17.24 2.29 21.67
N HIS A 712 17.78 1.18 21.19
CA HIS A 712 18.75 1.14 20.11
C HIS A 712 18.13 0.52 18.86
N ALA A 713 18.36 1.12 17.70
CA ALA A 713 18.05 0.52 16.40
C ALA A 713 19.31 0.48 15.53
N ALA A 714 19.50 -0.63 14.80
CA ALA A 714 20.62 -0.79 13.89
C ALA A 714 20.27 -1.73 12.73
N HIS A 715 20.91 -1.50 11.57
CA HIS A 715 20.89 -2.43 10.45
C HIS A 715 21.95 -3.50 10.64
N ARG A 716 21.58 -4.78 10.58
CA ARG A 716 22.51 -5.91 10.57
C ARG A 716 22.18 -6.82 9.39
N GLY A 717 22.95 -6.68 8.31
CA GLY A 717 22.74 -7.46 7.08
C GLY A 717 21.39 -7.15 6.44
N ASN A 718 20.53 -8.16 6.26
CA ASN A 718 19.18 -8.01 5.71
C ASN A 718 18.08 -8.01 6.81
N SER A 719 18.45 -7.62 8.02
CA SER A 719 17.53 -7.45 9.16
C SER A 719 17.78 -6.15 9.90
N VAL A 720 16.72 -5.57 10.45
CA VAL A 720 16.75 -4.48 11.41
C VAL A 720 16.72 -5.08 12.80
N ILE A 721 17.66 -4.68 13.65
CA ILE A 721 17.71 -5.05 15.06
C ILE A 721 17.26 -3.87 15.88
N ILE A 722 16.31 -4.11 16.78
CA ILE A 722 15.79 -3.11 17.71
C ILE A 722 15.95 -3.68 19.12
N GLU A 723 16.70 -2.97 19.96
CA GLU A 723 17.01 -3.37 21.31
C GLU A 723 16.32 -2.43 22.30
N VAL A 724 15.60 -2.99 23.27
CA VAL A 724 14.99 -2.28 24.39
C VAL A 724 15.67 -2.78 25.66
N GLU A 725 16.46 -1.94 26.31
CA GLU A 725 17.21 -2.28 27.51
C GLU A 725 16.83 -1.35 28.67
N ASP A 726 16.72 -1.88 29.88
CA ASP A 726 16.54 -1.11 31.10
C ASP A 726 17.60 -1.45 32.15
N ASP A 727 17.91 -0.48 33.02
CA ASP A 727 18.85 -0.65 34.14
C ASP A 727 18.15 -1.05 35.45
N GLY A 728 17.00 -1.73 35.32
CA GLY A 728 16.08 -2.06 36.40
C GLY A 728 16.51 -3.23 37.29
N VAL A 729 15.56 -3.79 38.02
CA VAL A 729 15.78 -4.93 38.93
C VAL A 729 16.03 -6.25 38.18
N GLY A 730 15.69 -6.31 36.89
CA GLY A 730 15.73 -7.54 36.10
C GLY A 730 14.60 -8.51 36.44
N LEU A 731 14.48 -9.59 35.66
CA LEU A 731 13.45 -10.61 35.84
C LEU A 731 13.84 -11.60 36.95
N ASP A 732 12.92 -11.84 37.89
CA ASP A 732 13.12 -12.80 38.97
C ASP A 732 12.84 -14.23 38.49
N LEU A 733 13.91 -14.92 38.05
CA LEU A 733 13.86 -16.29 37.57
C LEU A 733 13.28 -17.27 38.59
N THR A 734 13.46 -17.02 39.90
CA THR A 734 12.93 -17.91 40.94
C THR A 734 11.41 -17.85 41.02
N LYS A 735 10.84 -16.65 40.90
CA LYS A 735 9.38 -16.46 40.85
C LYS A 735 8.77 -16.98 39.55
N ILE A 736 9.44 -16.79 38.43
CA ILE A 736 9.02 -17.30 37.12
C ILE A 736 8.95 -18.83 37.16
N ARG A 737 10.02 -19.49 37.63
CA ARG A 737 10.06 -20.94 37.83
C ARG A 737 8.97 -21.44 38.78
N ALA A 738 8.80 -20.79 39.94
CA ALA A 738 7.76 -21.15 40.91
C ALA A 738 6.34 -21.02 40.33
N LYS A 739 6.10 -19.99 39.50
CA LYS A 739 4.79 -19.77 38.87
C LYS A 739 4.52 -20.77 37.74
N ALA A 740 5.54 -21.16 36.98
CA ALA A 740 5.43 -22.20 35.95
C ALA A 740 4.95 -23.54 36.54
N ILE A 741 5.48 -23.93 37.71
CA ILE A 741 5.04 -25.14 38.42
C ILE A 741 3.59 -25.02 38.90
N LYS A 742 3.23 -23.85 39.45
CA LYS A 742 1.86 -23.60 39.92
C LYS A 742 0.84 -23.66 38.79
N MET A 743 1.25 -23.34 37.57
CA MET A 743 0.43 -23.42 36.35
C MET A 743 0.53 -24.80 35.66
N GLY A 744 1.28 -25.76 36.22
CA GLY A 744 1.43 -27.11 35.66
C GLY A 744 2.29 -27.18 34.39
N LEU A 745 3.06 -26.13 34.09
CA LEU A 745 3.86 -26.02 32.86
C LEU A 745 5.23 -26.70 32.97
N ALA A 746 5.69 -27.02 34.19
CA ALA A 746 6.95 -27.72 34.45
C ALA A 746 6.82 -28.66 35.66
N ASP A 747 7.39 -29.86 35.55
CA ASP A 747 7.43 -30.83 36.66
C ASP A 747 8.37 -30.37 37.78
N PRO A 748 8.05 -30.63 39.06
CA PRO A 748 8.89 -30.24 40.20
C PRO A 748 10.31 -30.80 40.15
N ASP A 749 10.53 -31.91 39.45
CA ASP A 749 11.84 -32.55 39.29
C ASP A 749 12.70 -31.91 38.18
N ASN A 750 12.09 -31.26 37.18
CA ASN A 750 12.80 -30.58 36.07
C ASN A 750 13.21 -29.12 36.40
N LEU A 751 12.86 -28.64 37.59
CA LEU A 751 13.19 -27.31 38.09
C LEU A 751 14.69 -27.00 38.16
N GLN A 752 15.50 -28.03 38.44
CA GLN A 752 16.95 -27.91 38.61
C GLN A 752 17.72 -28.09 37.30
N THR A 753 17.11 -28.68 36.27
CA THR A 753 17.72 -28.91 34.95
C THR A 753 17.37 -27.83 33.93
N MET A 754 16.31 -27.05 34.16
CA MET A 754 15.85 -26.01 33.23
C MET A 754 16.83 -24.83 33.20
N SER A 755 17.30 -24.48 31.99
CA SER A 755 18.25 -23.38 31.81
C SER A 755 17.62 -22.02 32.14
N ASP A 756 18.45 -21.00 32.37
CA ASP A 756 17.95 -19.63 32.59
C ASP A 756 17.25 -19.08 31.33
N GLU A 757 17.71 -19.48 30.13
CA GLU A 757 17.08 -19.13 28.84
C GLU A 757 15.68 -19.75 28.70
N GLU A 758 15.53 -21.03 29.03
CA GLU A 758 14.24 -21.72 29.01
C GLU A 758 13.25 -21.07 29.99
N ALA A 759 13.74 -20.68 31.18
CA ALA A 759 12.92 -19.96 32.16
C ALA A 759 12.43 -18.60 31.63
N LEU A 760 13.28 -17.86 30.92
CA LEU A 760 12.92 -16.58 30.32
C LEU A 760 11.92 -16.74 29.18
N GLN A 761 11.97 -17.82 28.40
CA GLN A 761 11.00 -18.05 27.32
C GLN A 761 9.55 -18.24 27.81
N LEU A 762 9.37 -18.72 29.05
CA LEU A 762 8.04 -18.94 29.65
C LEU A 762 7.24 -17.64 29.81
N ILE A 763 7.89 -16.47 29.87
CA ILE A 763 7.21 -15.18 30.01
C ILE A 763 6.31 -14.82 28.81
N PHE A 764 6.54 -15.49 27.67
CA PHE A 764 5.75 -15.29 26.45
C PHE A 764 4.54 -16.21 26.34
N LEU A 765 4.27 -17.05 27.35
CA LEU A 765 3.10 -17.94 27.33
C LEU A 765 1.80 -17.15 27.60
N PRO A 766 0.69 -17.50 26.93
CA PRO A 766 -0.60 -16.86 27.16
C PRO A 766 -1.01 -16.96 28.64
N GLY A 767 -1.40 -15.83 29.23
CA GLY A 767 -1.80 -15.78 30.65
C GLY A 767 -0.65 -15.89 31.67
N PHE A 768 0.60 -15.98 31.22
CA PHE A 768 1.77 -15.94 32.09
C PHE A 768 2.10 -14.49 32.45
N SER A 769 1.67 -14.04 33.63
CA SER A 769 2.03 -12.74 34.20
C SER A 769 2.56 -12.94 35.61
N THR A 770 3.59 -12.22 36.04
CA THR A 770 4.13 -12.32 37.41
C THR A 770 3.36 -11.47 38.42
N ALA A 771 2.40 -10.62 37.99
CA ALA A 771 1.63 -9.75 38.87
C ALA A 771 0.52 -10.50 39.65
N GLU A 772 0.31 -10.13 40.93
CA GLU A 772 -0.70 -10.74 41.82
C GLU A 772 -2.08 -10.04 41.76
N LYS A 773 -2.16 -8.81 41.23
CA LYS A 773 -3.41 -8.07 41.01
C LYS A 773 -3.43 -7.48 39.60
N VAL A 774 -4.52 -7.67 38.86
CA VAL A 774 -4.80 -6.97 37.60
C VAL A 774 -5.26 -5.56 37.98
N GLY A 775 -4.40 -4.56 37.85
CA GLY A 775 -4.76 -3.17 38.12
C GLY A 775 -5.50 -2.53 36.94
N ASP A 776 -6.52 -1.71 37.22
CA ASP A 776 -7.35 -1.02 36.21
C ASP A 776 -6.56 -0.10 35.25
N GLN A 777 -5.32 0.26 35.60
CA GLN A 777 -4.44 1.04 34.74
C GLN A 777 -3.69 0.18 33.70
N ALA A 778 -3.70 -1.15 33.78
CA ALA A 778 -3.16 -2.07 32.77
C ALA A 778 -4.09 -2.19 31.53
N GLY A 779 -4.68 -1.07 31.12
CA GLY A 779 -5.69 -0.97 30.08
C GLY A 779 -5.24 -1.59 28.75
N ARG A 780 -6.10 -2.48 28.25
CA ARG A 780 -5.96 -3.45 27.15
C ARG A 780 -5.07 -4.63 27.55
N GLY A 781 -5.68 -5.74 27.96
CA GLY A 781 -5.03 -6.99 28.40
C GLY A 781 -4.13 -7.65 27.35
N VAL A 782 -3.00 -7.02 27.06
CA VAL A 782 -1.98 -7.43 26.09
C VAL A 782 -0.79 -7.91 26.92
N GLY A 783 -0.53 -9.21 26.98
CA GLY A 783 0.67 -9.75 27.61
C GLY A 783 1.87 -9.73 26.65
N LEU A 784 3.03 -10.15 27.15
CA LEU A 784 4.22 -10.37 26.32
C LEU A 784 3.96 -11.41 25.21
N ASP A 785 2.96 -12.28 25.39
CA ASP A 785 2.46 -13.22 24.38
C ASP A 785 1.93 -12.52 23.12
N VAL A 786 1.24 -11.38 23.27
CA VAL A 786 0.75 -10.59 22.13
C VAL A 786 1.92 -9.90 21.44
N VAL A 787 2.90 -9.37 22.19
CA VAL A 787 4.13 -8.77 21.64
C VAL A 787 4.87 -9.79 20.76
N LYS A 788 5.08 -11.01 21.27
CA LYS A 788 5.71 -12.09 20.51
C LYS A 788 4.92 -12.44 19.25
N ARG A 789 3.59 -12.57 19.34
CA ARG A 789 2.73 -12.88 18.20
C ARG A 789 2.78 -11.82 17.11
N VAL A 790 2.82 -10.53 17.47
CA VAL A 790 2.92 -9.43 16.50
C VAL A 790 4.28 -9.45 15.79
N ILE A 791 5.36 -9.71 16.53
CA ILE A 791 6.72 -9.81 15.98
C ILE A 791 6.85 -11.03 15.05
N GLU A 792 6.39 -12.20 15.48
CA GLU A 792 6.37 -13.43 14.66
C GLU A 792 5.48 -13.28 13.42
N GLY A 793 4.34 -12.57 13.55
CA GLY A 793 3.46 -12.23 12.43
C GLY A 793 4.08 -11.28 11.40
N MET A 794 5.19 -10.63 11.73
CA MET A 794 6.03 -9.86 10.80
C MET A 794 7.25 -10.66 10.33
N ASN A 795 7.28 -11.99 10.53
CA ASN A 795 8.43 -12.85 10.28
C ASN A 795 9.69 -12.42 11.06
N GLY A 796 9.49 -11.76 12.21
CA GLY A 796 10.54 -11.36 13.12
C GLY A 796 10.78 -12.35 14.25
N GLN A 797 11.84 -12.12 15.02
CA GLN A 797 12.18 -12.89 16.22
C GLN A 797 12.39 -11.94 17.41
N ILE A 798 12.05 -12.41 18.61
CA ILE A 798 12.29 -11.69 19.86
C ILE A 798 13.09 -12.56 20.82
N GLU A 799 14.17 -12.00 21.35
CA GLU A 799 15.05 -12.60 22.34
C GLU A 799 15.06 -11.76 23.61
N VAL A 800 15.28 -12.40 24.77
CA VAL A 800 15.26 -11.74 26.07
C VAL A 800 16.47 -12.18 26.87
N GLU A 801 17.22 -11.19 27.35
CA GLU A 801 18.33 -11.37 28.26
C GLU A 801 18.02 -10.58 29.54
N SER A 802 18.17 -11.19 30.71
CA SER A 802 17.98 -10.46 31.96
C SER A 802 18.91 -10.97 33.04
N MET A 803 19.50 -10.03 33.78
CA MET A 803 20.35 -10.31 34.93
C MET A 803 19.78 -9.61 36.15
N PRO A 804 19.52 -10.34 37.26
CA PRO A 804 19.02 -9.75 38.49
C PRO A 804 19.92 -8.62 39.00
N GLY A 805 19.33 -7.46 39.27
CA GLY A 805 20.03 -6.27 39.74
C GLY A 805 20.76 -5.46 38.66
N VAL A 806 20.87 -5.95 37.41
CA VAL A 806 21.45 -5.19 36.29
C VAL A 806 20.34 -4.64 35.40
N GLY A 807 19.35 -5.47 35.05
CA GLY A 807 18.24 -5.06 34.19
C GLY A 807 17.73 -6.14 33.24
N THR A 808 16.94 -5.72 32.26
CA THR A 808 16.39 -6.59 31.21
C THR A 808 16.64 -5.96 29.83
N LYS A 809 17.04 -6.79 28.86
CA LYS A 809 17.24 -6.44 27.46
C LYS A 809 16.36 -7.32 26.57
N PHE A 810 15.56 -6.70 25.72
CA PHE A 810 14.78 -7.32 24.67
C PHE A 810 15.43 -7.01 23.31
N THR A 811 15.72 -8.03 22.52
CA THR A 811 16.29 -7.89 21.18
C THR A 811 15.27 -8.35 20.15
N LEU A 812 14.84 -7.44 19.27
CA LEU A 812 13.88 -7.71 18.20
C LEU A 812 14.61 -7.74 16.86
N ASN A 813 14.58 -8.87 16.17
CA ASN A 813 15.15 -9.04 14.83
C ASN A 813 14.02 -9.05 13.80
N LEU A 814 13.97 -8.04 12.91
CA LEU A 814 12.91 -7.88 11.92
C LEU A 814 13.49 -7.88 10.49
N PRO A 815 12.83 -8.50 9.50
CA PRO A 815 13.29 -8.43 8.10
C PRO A 815 13.09 -7.01 7.51
N LEU A 816 13.94 -6.60 6.56
CA LEU A 816 13.81 -5.26 5.94
C LEU A 816 12.55 -5.08 5.07
N THR A 817 11.97 -6.15 4.51
CA THR A 817 10.78 -6.06 3.62
C THR A 817 9.82 -7.23 3.85
N LEU A 818 8.51 -6.96 3.76
CA LEU A 818 7.45 -7.94 4.15
C LEU A 818 6.61 -8.49 2.98
N LEU A 819 6.74 -7.99 1.75
CA LEU A 819 5.79 -8.32 0.66
C LEU A 819 6.24 -9.49 -0.22
N ILE A 820 7.55 -9.69 -0.42
CA ILE A 820 8.09 -10.74 -1.28
C ILE A 820 8.96 -11.65 -0.42
N ALA A 821 8.57 -12.91 -0.34
CA ALA A 821 9.29 -13.93 0.41
C ALA A 821 9.76 -15.04 -0.53
N THR A 822 10.88 -15.66 -0.21
CA THR A 822 11.30 -16.89 -0.87
C THR A 822 10.69 -18.06 -0.12
N ALA A 823 9.96 -18.94 -0.82
CA ALA A 823 9.33 -20.11 -0.24
C ALA A 823 9.72 -21.40 -0.97
N LEU A 824 9.68 -22.51 -0.23
CA LEU A 824 9.80 -23.86 -0.76
C LEU A 824 8.39 -24.34 -1.09
N LEU A 825 8.17 -24.68 -2.35
CA LEU A 825 6.93 -25.29 -2.80
C LEU A 825 6.97 -26.79 -2.54
N VAL A 826 5.93 -27.29 -1.87
CA VAL A 826 5.80 -28.70 -1.49
C VAL A 826 4.42 -29.22 -1.91
N ARG A 827 4.32 -30.52 -2.21
CA ARG A 827 3.04 -31.20 -2.44
C ARG A 827 2.67 -32.07 -1.24
N ALA A 828 1.42 -31.97 -0.81
CA ALA A 828 0.81 -32.86 0.18
C ALA A 828 -0.58 -33.28 -0.31
N GLY A 829 -0.75 -34.56 -0.62
CA GLY A 829 -1.88 -35.12 -1.35
C GLY A 829 -1.96 -34.57 -2.77
N THR A 830 -3.13 -34.07 -3.15
CA THR A 830 -3.38 -33.40 -4.43
C THR A 830 -2.97 -31.92 -4.43
N GLU A 831 -2.74 -31.35 -3.24
CA GLU A 831 -2.60 -29.91 -3.05
C GLU A 831 -1.14 -29.48 -2.92
N ARG A 832 -0.89 -28.22 -3.30
CA ARG A 832 0.43 -27.58 -3.23
C ARG A 832 0.44 -26.48 -2.18
N TYR A 833 1.51 -26.43 -1.41
CA TYR A 833 1.70 -25.47 -0.33
C TYR A 833 3.05 -24.77 -0.45
N ALA A 834 3.13 -23.56 0.08
CA ALA A 834 4.37 -22.80 0.13
C ALA A 834 4.83 -22.66 1.59
N ILE A 835 6.08 -23.03 1.89
CA ILE A 835 6.70 -22.84 3.21
C ILE A 835 7.80 -21.78 3.09
N PRO A 836 7.70 -20.60 3.74
CA PRO A 836 8.75 -19.59 3.70
C PRO A 836 10.10 -20.15 4.13
N LEU A 837 11.17 -19.87 3.38
CA LEU A 837 12.51 -20.41 3.65
C LEU A 837 13.05 -19.98 5.02
N LEU A 838 12.67 -18.79 5.49
CA LEU A 838 13.05 -18.28 6.82
C LEU A 838 12.61 -19.21 7.95
N ASN A 839 11.55 -19.98 7.74
CA ASN A 839 11.00 -20.90 8.73
C ASN A 839 11.57 -22.32 8.57
N ILE A 840 12.37 -22.57 7.54
CA ILE A 840 12.99 -23.88 7.25
C ILE A 840 14.40 -23.90 7.84
N HIS A 841 14.66 -24.86 8.71
CA HIS A 841 16.01 -25.15 9.21
C HIS A 841 16.83 -25.88 8.15
N GLU A 842 16.27 -26.99 7.66
CA GLU A 842 16.90 -27.86 6.66
C GLU A 842 15.85 -28.76 5.99
N VAL A 843 16.22 -29.38 4.87
CA VAL A 843 15.41 -30.37 4.17
C VAL A 843 16.23 -31.64 4.06
N THR A 844 15.66 -32.76 4.50
CA THR A 844 16.36 -34.04 4.54
C THR A 844 15.52 -35.15 3.94
N MET A 845 16.20 -36.14 3.35
CA MET A 845 15.60 -37.41 2.94
C MET A 845 15.92 -38.43 4.04
N PRO A 846 14.91 -38.92 4.79
CA PRO A 846 15.13 -39.91 5.83
C PRO A 846 15.71 -41.21 5.27
N VAL A 847 16.46 -41.91 6.12
CA VAL A 847 16.85 -43.30 5.89
C VAL A 847 16.13 -44.16 6.94
N ALA A 848 15.78 -45.40 6.61
CA ALA A 848 15.05 -46.29 7.53
C ALA A 848 15.68 -46.41 8.93
N SER A 849 17.01 -46.28 9.07
CA SER A 849 17.72 -46.32 10.36
C SER A 849 17.62 -45.04 11.19
N SER A 850 17.30 -43.91 10.55
CA SER A 850 17.18 -42.59 11.18
C SER A 850 15.78 -42.30 11.71
N MET A 851 14.76 -43.07 11.30
CA MET A 851 13.40 -42.94 11.80
C MET A 851 13.08 -44.01 12.84
N ARG A 852 12.50 -43.59 13.97
CA ARG A 852 12.01 -44.48 15.02
C ARG A 852 10.58 -44.11 15.36
N ALA A 853 9.71 -45.10 15.49
CA ALA A 853 8.38 -44.90 16.02
C ALA A 853 8.40 -45.16 17.54
N GLU A 854 8.02 -44.18 18.34
CA GLU A 854 8.01 -44.25 19.81
C GLU A 854 6.73 -43.57 20.31
N ASP A 855 5.93 -44.25 21.13
CA ASP A 855 4.66 -43.76 21.70
C ASP A 855 3.68 -43.09 20.71
N GLY A 856 3.54 -43.68 19.51
CA GLY A 856 2.65 -43.16 18.45
C GLY A 856 3.16 -41.90 17.75
N ARG A 857 4.41 -41.51 18.01
CA ARG A 857 5.12 -40.42 17.33
C ARG A 857 6.25 -40.98 16.48
N THR A 858 6.51 -40.33 15.36
CA THR A 858 7.64 -40.68 14.51
C THR A 858 8.78 -39.69 14.80
N LEU A 859 9.92 -40.19 15.24
CA LEU A 859 11.11 -39.42 15.55
C LEU A 859 12.14 -39.62 14.45
N LEU A 860 12.70 -38.54 13.93
CA LEU A 860 13.82 -38.53 12.99
C LEU A 860 15.07 -38.04 13.71
N GLN A 861 16.13 -38.84 13.67
CA GLN A 861 17.41 -38.48 14.23
C GLN A 861 18.22 -37.69 13.20
N VAL A 862 18.42 -36.39 13.47
CA VAL A 862 19.22 -35.49 12.64
C VAL A 862 20.36 -34.93 13.48
N ALA A 863 21.59 -35.23 13.06
CA ALA A 863 22.80 -35.03 13.87
C ALA A 863 22.66 -35.68 15.28
N GLU A 864 22.79 -34.92 16.36
CA GLU A 864 22.65 -35.41 17.74
C GLU A 864 21.23 -35.22 18.32
N GLN A 865 20.29 -34.68 17.55
CA GLN A 865 18.96 -34.29 18.04
C GLN A 865 17.86 -35.19 17.45
N ALA A 866 16.90 -35.60 18.29
CA ALA A 866 15.71 -36.34 17.85
C ALA A 866 14.56 -35.35 17.58
N ILE A 867 14.05 -35.31 16.35
CA ILE A 867 13.04 -34.37 15.88
C ILE A 867 11.73 -35.12 15.62
N GLU A 868 10.61 -34.65 16.17
CA GLU A 868 9.28 -35.21 15.89
C GLU A 868 8.86 -34.89 14.44
N VAL A 869 8.55 -35.92 13.66
CA VAL A 869 8.11 -35.81 12.26
C VAL A 869 6.63 -36.17 12.15
N GLN A 870 5.89 -35.32 11.46
CA GLN A 870 4.48 -35.54 11.14
C GLN A 870 4.23 -35.35 9.64
N SER A 871 3.25 -36.07 9.10
CA SER A 871 2.84 -35.88 7.71
C SER A 871 2.08 -34.57 7.55
N LEU A 872 2.56 -33.70 6.65
CA LEU A 872 1.93 -32.42 6.37
C LEU A 872 0.46 -32.60 5.93
N TYR A 873 0.18 -33.61 5.11
CA TYR A 873 -1.18 -33.90 4.65
C TYR A 873 -2.15 -34.15 5.81
N HIS A 874 -1.73 -34.97 6.77
CA HIS A 874 -2.56 -35.35 7.91
C HIS A 874 -2.66 -34.24 8.95
N VAL A 875 -1.58 -33.47 9.16
CA VAL A 875 -1.60 -32.28 10.03
C VAL A 875 -2.65 -31.26 9.55
N LEU A 876 -2.69 -30.99 8.24
CA LEU A 876 -3.66 -30.04 7.67
C LEU A 876 -5.10 -30.52 7.76
N ARG A 877 -5.34 -31.85 7.70
CA ARG A 877 -6.68 -32.45 7.81
C ARG A 877 -7.09 -32.82 9.23
N ARG A 878 -6.21 -32.62 10.23
CA ARG A 878 -6.40 -33.09 11.62
C ARG A 878 -6.65 -34.59 11.73
N GLU A 879 -6.02 -35.36 10.86
CA GLU A 879 -6.09 -36.83 10.84
C GLU A 879 -4.81 -37.43 11.44
N VAL A 880 -4.88 -38.69 11.87
CA VAL A 880 -3.69 -39.46 12.24
C VAL A 880 -3.24 -40.21 11.00
N GLY A 881 -1.98 -40.06 10.61
CA GLY A 881 -1.42 -40.83 9.51
C GLY A 881 0.04 -41.16 9.71
N SER A 882 0.49 -42.19 8.98
CA SER A 882 1.84 -42.71 9.05
C SER A 882 2.80 -41.91 8.19
N VAL A 883 4.01 -41.69 8.69
CA VAL A 883 5.13 -41.15 7.91
C VAL A 883 6.00 -42.30 7.44
N ASP A 884 6.29 -42.35 6.14
CA ASP A 884 7.23 -43.32 5.56
C ASP A 884 8.62 -42.67 5.36
N TRP A 885 9.68 -43.48 5.42
CA TRP A 885 11.06 -43.03 5.23
C TRP A 885 11.36 -42.62 3.77
N THR A 886 10.47 -42.96 2.84
CA THR A 886 10.56 -42.56 1.43
C THR A 886 10.13 -41.10 1.19
N MET A 887 9.47 -40.48 2.18
CA MET A 887 8.97 -39.11 2.06
C MET A 887 10.06 -38.08 2.42
N PRO A 888 10.28 -37.03 1.63
CA PRO A 888 11.11 -35.90 2.04
C PRO A 888 10.56 -35.23 3.31
N VAL A 889 11.45 -34.88 4.24
CA VAL A 889 11.11 -34.20 5.49
C VAL A 889 11.68 -32.80 5.49
N VAL A 890 10.80 -31.81 5.60
CA VAL A 890 11.14 -30.39 5.78
C VAL A 890 11.18 -30.08 7.26
N ILE A 891 12.34 -29.75 7.80
CA ILE A 891 12.50 -29.40 9.21
C ILE A 891 12.22 -27.91 9.36
N VAL A 892 11.13 -27.59 10.05
CA VAL A 892 10.68 -26.23 10.29
C VAL A 892 10.92 -25.82 11.74
N ARG A 893 11.18 -24.53 11.94
CA ARG A 893 11.28 -23.93 13.27
C ARG A 893 9.88 -23.63 13.79
N THR A 894 9.58 -24.08 15.01
CA THR A 894 8.32 -23.80 15.68
C THR A 894 8.56 -23.26 17.09
N ALA A 895 7.52 -22.72 17.74
CA ALA A 895 7.63 -22.15 19.07
C ALA A 895 8.08 -23.15 20.16
N THR A 896 7.91 -24.45 19.95
CA THR A 896 8.32 -25.50 20.91
C THR A 896 9.57 -26.26 20.47
N GLY A 897 10.30 -25.77 19.46
CA GLY A 897 11.48 -26.43 18.91
C GLY A 897 11.36 -26.84 17.43
N PRO A 898 12.37 -27.52 16.87
CA PRO A 898 12.33 -27.99 15.49
C PRO A 898 11.29 -29.12 15.32
N MET A 899 10.52 -29.05 14.24
CA MET A 899 9.51 -30.04 13.87
C MET A 899 9.73 -30.49 12.43
N GLY A 900 9.64 -31.80 12.16
CA GLY A 900 9.73 -32.34 10.81
C GLY A 900 8.35 -32.43 10.16
N LEU A 901 8.23 -31.92 8.93
CA LEU A 901 7.05 -32.06 8.08
C LEU A 901 7.38 -32.98 6.91
N ALA A 902 6.84 -34.19 6.94
CA ALA A 902 6.93 -35.11 5.80
C ALA A 902 5.97 -34.67 4.69
N VAL A 903 6.48 -34.55 3.48
CA VAL A 903 5.75 -34.11 2.28
C VAL A 903 5.90 -35.13 1.17
N ASP A 904 4.98 -35.16 0.21
CA ASP A 904 5.02 -36.17 -0.88
C ASP A 904 6.07 -35.82 -1.94
N GLU A 905 6.22 -34.53 -2.25
CA GLU A 905 7.16 -34.06 -3.25
C GLU A 905 7.65 -32.64 -2.94
N LEU A 906 8.93 -32.39 -3.22
CA LEU A 906 9.54 -31.07 -3.20
C LEU A 906 9.49 -30.49 -4.62
N LEU A 907 8.68 -29.45 -4.83
CA LEU A 907 8.49 -28.82 -6.14
C LEU A 907 9.57 -27.78 -6.46
N GLY A 908 10.32 -27.35 -5.43
CA GLY A 908 11.46 -26.45 -5.56
C GLY A 908 11.22 -25.08 -4.91
N ARG A 909 12.23 -24.21 -5.02
CA ARG A 909 12.22 -22.88 -4.42
C ARG A 909 11.62 -21.87 -5.38
N GLN A 910 10.74 -21.00 -4.89
CA GLN A 910 10.14 -19.92 -5.67
C GLN A 910 10.03 -18.63 -4.85
N GLU A 911 10.18 -17.49 -5.53
CA GLU A 911 9.77 -16.20 -5.00
C GLU A 911 8.24 -16.10 -5.05
N ILE A 912 7.65 -15.71 -3.93
CA ILE A 912 6.21 -15.60 -3.74
C ILE A 912 5.85 -14.24 -3.17
N VAL A 913 4.66 -13.76 -3.51
CA VAL A 913 4.10 -12.53 -2.94
C VAL A 913 3.04 -12.95 -1.94
N ILE A 914 3.29 -12.69 -0.66
CA ILE A 914 2.35 -13.10 0.40
C ILE A 914 1.24 -12.06 0.48
N LYS A 915 0.02 -12.47 0.15
CA LYS A 915 -1.19 -11.66 0.32
C LYS A 915 -1.96 -12.12 1.56
N SER A 916 -2.56 -11.16 2.26
CA SER A 916 -3.47 -11.44 3.37
C SER A 916 -4.71 -12.20 2.87
N LEU A 917 -5.25 -13.08 3.72
CA LEU A 917 -6.45 -13.86 3.45
C LEU A 917 -7.75 -13.03 3.57
N GLY A 918 -7.68 -11.80 4.09
CA GLY A 918 -8.78 -10.82 4.08
C GLY A 918 -10.06 -11.32 4.77
N MET A 919 -11.17 -11.39 4.02
CA MET A 919 -12.48 -11.83 4.54
C MET A 919 -12.53 -13.31 4.93
N LEU A 920 -11.51 -14.09 4.58
CA LEU A 920 -11.35 -15.49 5.01
C LEU A 920 -10.76 -15.58 6.44
N LYS A 921 -11.23 -14.71 7.35
CA LYS A 921 -10.82 -14.66 8.78
C LYS A 921 -10.85 -16.02 9.50
N PRO A 922 -11.75 -16.98 9.20
CA PRO A 922 -11.67 -18.31 9.81
C PRO A 922 -10.38 -19.07 9.51
N LEU A 923 -9.73 -18.79 8.37
CA LEU A 923 -8.43 -19.36 8.00
C LEU A 923 -7.24 -18.59 8.62
N GLU A 924 -7.44 -17.36 9.11
CA GLU A 924 -6.39 -16.59 9.82
C GLU A 924 -6.05 -17.17 11.20
N HIS A 925 -6.90 -18.05 11.76
CA HIS A 925 -6.61 -18.82 12.97
C HIS A 925 -6.21 -20.28 12.68
N SER A 926 -5.99 -20.61 11.41
CA SER A 926 -5.54 -21.94 10.96
C SER A 926 -4.00 -21.98 10.79
N PHE A 927 -3.51 -22.99 10.05
CA PHE A 927 -2.08 -23.23 9.80
C PHE A 927 -1.45 -22.29 8.74
N PHE A 928 -2.21 -21.34 8.20
CA PHE A 928 -1.79 -20.51 7.07
C PHE A 928 -1.50 -19.07 7.52
N GLY A 929 -0.38 -18.53 7.03
CA GLY A 929 0.02 -17.13 7.24
C GLY A 929 -0.42 -16.19 6.11
N GLY A 930 -0.88 -16.74 4.99
CA GLY A 930 -1.32 -15.97 3.81
C GLY A 930 -1.59 -16.85 2.60
N ALA A 931 -1.79 -16.23 1.45
CA ALA A 931 -1.88 -16.90 0.15
C ALA A 931 -0.98 -16.22 -0.88
N THR A 932 -0.52 -16.99 -1.87
CA THR A 932 0.19 -16.50 -3.05
C THR A 932 -0.42 -17.09 -4.31
N ILE A 933 -0.10 -16.53 -5.46
CA ILE A 933 -0.50 -17.07 -6.76
C ILE A 933 0.73 -17.65 -7.42
N ASP A 934 0.63 -18.88 -7.93
CA ASP A 934 1.71 -19.54 -8.67
C ASP A 934 1.79 -19.03 -10.12
N PRO A 935 2.87 -19.35 -10.86
CA PRO A 935 3.02 -18.96 -12.26
C PRO A 935 1.85 -19.39 -13.16
N GLU A 936 1.20 -20.50 -12.82
CA GLU A 936 0.03 -21.03 -13.52
C GLU A 936 -1.29 -20.35 -13.16
N GLY A 937 -1.29 -19.44 -12.19
CA GLY A 937 -2.48 -18.72 -11.73
C GLY A 937 -3.29 -19.46 -10.68
N ARG A 938 -2.79 -20.56 -10.11
CA ARG A 938 -3.41 -21.26 -8.99
C ARG A 938 -3.07 -20.55 -7.69
N VAL A 939 -4.03 -20.57 -6.76
CA VAL A 939 -3.82 -20.05 -5.41
C VAL A 939 -3.10 -21.11 -4.58
N LEU A 940 -1.95 -20.74 -4.02
CA LEU A 940 -1.18 -21.53 -3.08
C LEU A 940 -1.31 -20.94 -1.69
N LEU A 941 -1.62 -21.78 -0.70
CA LEU A 941 -1.63 -21.35 0.69
C LEU A 941 -0.21 -21.36 1.25
N VAL A 942 0.14 -20.27 1.94
CA VAL A 942 1.44 -20.10 2.58
C VAL A 942 1.33 -20.58 4.02
N LEU A 943 2.08 -21.63 4.34
CA LEU A 943 2.11 -22.25 5.66
C LEU A 943 2.89 -21.38 6.63
N ASP A 944 2.36 -21.25 7.85
CA ASP A 944 3.03 -20.63 8.98
C ASP A 944 3.36 -21.71 10.03
N PRO A 945 4.60 -22.23 10.06
CA PRO A 945 5.01 -23.25 11.00
C PRO A 945 4.85 -22.88 12.47
N ALA A 946 4.87 -21.58 12.82
CA ALA A 946 4.65 -21.15 14.20
C ALA A 946 3.26 -21.57 14.73
N ARG A 947 2.27 -21.68 13.82
CA ARG A 947 0.88 -22.02 14.16
C ARG A 947 0.60 -23.52 14.23
N LEU A 948 1.51 -24.36 13.72
CA LEU A 948 1.33 -25.81 13.65
C LEU A 948 1.30 -26.49 15.03
N VAL A 949 1.81 -25.84 16.08
CA VAL A 949 2.05 -26.45 17.39
C VAL A 949 0.94 -26.23 18.42
N SER A 950 -0.15 -25.55 18.05
CA SER A 950 -1.30 -25.34 18.94
C SER A 950 -2.07 -26.66 19.20
N ARG A 951 -1.50 -27.52 20.06
CA ARG A 951 -2.10 -28.76 20.61
C ARG A 951 -3.26 -28.49 21.59
N GLU A 952 -3.62 -27.23 21.84
CA GLU A 952 -4.72 -26.83 22.75
C GLU A 952 -6.15 -27.06 22.23
N THR A 953 -6.35 -27.85 21.17
CA THR A 953 -7.71 -28.30 20.77
C THR A 953 -7.96 -29.79 20.98
N LYS A 954 -7.09 -30.51 21.69
CA LYS A 954 -7.36 -31.90 22.08
C LYS A 954 -8.23 -32.06 23.34
N GLU A 955 -8.55 -30.99 24.07
CA GLU A 955 -9.41 -31.10 25.27
C GLU A 955 -10.78 -30.38 25.18
N SER A 956 -11.01 -29.45 24.23
CA SER A 956 -12.29 -28.69 24.19
C SER A 956 -13.33 -29.20 23.17
N VAL A 957 -12.94 -30.01 22.18
CA VAL A 957 -13.90 -30.52 21.16
C VAL A 957 -14.64 -31.77 21.64
N ALA A 958 -14.10 -32.50 22.62
CA ALA A 958 -14.80 -33.65 23.21
C ALA A 958 -15.99 -33.26 24.10
N GLN A 959 -16.08 -32.01 24.58
CA GLN A 959 -17.22 -31.55 25.40
C GLN A 959 -18.14 -30.56 24.66
N THR A 960 -17.65 -29.81 23.67
CA THR A 960 -18.50 -28.85 22.94
C THR A 960 -19.38 -29.53 21.89
N VAL A 961 -18.92 -30.65 21.28
CA VAL A 961 -19.74 -31.44 20.33
C VAL A 961 -20.88 -32.20 21.02
N LEU A 962 -20.78 -32.42 22.35
CA LEU A 962 -21.84 -33.05 23.16
C LEU A 962 -22.87 -32.05 23.70
N ALA A 963 -22.66 -30.73 23.55
CA ALA A 963 -23.53 -29.70 24.12
C ALA A 963 -24.35 -28.90 23.09
N GLU A 964 -23.98 -28.92 21.80
CA GLU A 964 -24.71 -28.18 20.75
C GLU A 964 -25.54 -29.05 19.81
N THR A 965 -25.69 -30.34 20.09
CA THR A 965 -26.51 -31.26 19.26
C THR A 965 -28.03 -31.20 19.57
N THR A 966 -28.56 -30.14 20.19
CA THR A 966 -29.96 -30.10 20.68
C THR A 966 -30.89 -29.06 20.09
N VAL A 967 -30.51 -28.35 19.04
CA VAL A 967 -31.41 -27.53 18.19
C VAL A 967 -30.60 -27.45 16.89
N TRP A 968 -30.95 -28.00 15.72
CA TRP A 968 -32.12 -27.81 14.88
C TRP A 968 -32.33 -29.09 14.05
N HIS A 969 -33.34 -29.88 14.39
CA HIS A 969 -33.88 -30.93 13.52
C HIS A 969 -35.34 -30.59 13.26
N GLU A 970 -35.65 -30.10 12.05
CA GLU A 970 -36.85 -30.43 11.26
C GLU A 970 -36.96 -29.49 10.04
N GLU A 971 -36.43 -29.94 8.90
CA GLU A 971 -37.23 -30.16 7.68
C GLU A 971 -36.38 -30.96 6.69
N LEU A 972 -36.54 -32.28 6.79
CA LEU A 972 -35.98 -33.28 5.91
C LEU A 972 -36.75 -33.29 4.58
N LEU A 973 -36.07 -32.90 3.50
CA LEU A 973 -36.29 -33.49 2.19
C LEU A 973 -35.14 -34.48 1.95
N PRO A 974 -35.41 -35.75 1.62
CA PRO A 974 -34.36 -36.76 1.51
C PRO A 974 -33.67 -36.60 0.15
N ASP A 975 -32.44 -36.09 0.14
CA ASP A 975 -31.58 -36.25 -1.02
C ASP A 975 -31.03 -37.68 -0.97
N GLU A 976 -31.51 -38.47 -1.91
CA GLU A 976 -31.15 -39.88 -2.09
C GLU A 976 -29.63 -40.04 -2.18
N LEU A 977 -29.14 -41.10 -1.53
CA LEU A 977 -27.82 -41.69 -1.69
C LEU A 977 -27.44 -41.79 -3.17
N VAL A 978 -26.70 -40.80 -3.69
CA VAL A 978 -25.90 -40.97 -4.90
C VAL A 978 -24.70 -41.82 -4.48
N SER A 979 -24.82 -43.12 -4.71
CA SER A 979 -23.79 -44.13 -4.50
C SER A 979 -22.42 -43.69 -5.06
N ASN A 980 -21.42 -43.73 -4.19
CA ASN A 980 -19.99 -43.45 -4.45
C ASN A 980 -19.29 -44.51 -5.36
N GLU A 981 -20.02 -45.25 -6.18
CA GLU A 981 -19.48 -46.36 -7.00
C GLU A 981 -18.81 -45.91 -8.32
N ARG A 982 -18.95 -44.64 -8.71
CA ARG A 982 -18.37 -44.16 -9.99
C ARG A 982 -16.85 -43.94 -9.95
N GLN A 983 -16.27 -43.68 -8.77
CA GLN A 983 -14.87 -43.26 -8.65
C GLN A 983 -13.83 -44.41 -8.63
N ASP A 984 -14.27 -45.68 -8.60
CA ASP A 984 -13.38 -46.85 -8.52
C ASP A 984 -13.41 -47.76 -9.77
N ALA A 985 -14.03 -47.34 -10.88
CA ALA A 985 -14.12 -48.15 -12.09
C ALA A 985 -12.85 -48.03 -12.96
N ARG A 986 -12.02 -49.09 -12.93
CA ARG A 986 -10.80 -49.22 -13.73
C ARG A 986 -11.08 -49.78 -15.13
N LEU A 987 -10.68 -49.05 -16.18
CA LEU A 987 -10.91 -49.39 -17.59
C LEU A 987 -9.59 -49.60 -18.33
N LEU A 988 -9.58 -50.49 -19.33
CA LEU A 988 -8.41 -50.73 -20.19
C LEU A 988 -8.68 -50.20 -21.61
N LEU A 989 -7.81 -49.32 -22.11
CA LEU A 989 -7.85 -48.80 -23.48
C LEU A 989 -6.69 -49.36 -24.32
N VAL A 990 -7.01 -50.15 -25.34
CA VAL A 990 -6.06 -50.82 -26.24
C VAL A 990 -6.15 -50.21 -27.63
N ASP A 991 -5.11 -49.50 -28.04
CA ASP A 991 -5.06 -48.80 -29.33
C ASP A 991 -3.59 -48.61 -29.72
N ASP A 992 -3.22 -48.73 -30.99
CA ASP A 992 -1.82 -48.58 -31.43
C ASP A 992 -1.40 -47.11 -31.57
N SER A 993 -2.37 -46.20 -31.77
CA SER A 993 -2.15 -44.77 -31.91
C SER A 993 -1.99 -44.06 -30.56
N LEU A 994 -0.79 -43.53 -30.31
CA LEU A 994 -0.50 -42.72 -29.11
C LEU A 994 -1.45 -41.52 -28.96
N SER A 995 -1.84 -40.90 -30.08
CA SER A 995 -2.73 -39.74 -30.08
C SER A 995 -4.14 -40.12 -29.63
N ILE A 996 -4.65 -41.29 -30.05
CA ILE A 996 -5.98 -41.77 -29.66
C ILE A 996 -5.97 -42.20 -28.19
N ARG A 997 -4.92 -42.90 -27.73
CA ARG A 997 -4.76 -43.25 -26.31
C ARG A 997 -4.77 -42.03 -25.40
N LYS A 998 -4.06 -40.96 -25.77
CA LYS A 998 -4.04 -39.71 -24.98
C LYS A 998 -5.37 -38.97 -25.02
N PHE A 999 -6.01 -38.90 -26.18
CA PHE A 999 -7.26 -38.16 -26.35
C PHE A 999 -8.43 -38.84 -25.64
N VAL A 1000 -8.64 -40.13 -25.93
CA VAL A 1000 -9.71 -40.94 -25.32
C VAL A 1000 -9.43 -41.19 -23.84
N GLY A 1001 -8.16 -41.42 -23.47
CA GLY A 1001 -7.74 -41.55 -22.07
C GLY A 1001 -8.11 -40.31 -21.26
N LYS A 1002 -7.70 -39.11 -21.72
CA LYS A 1002 -8.05 -37.85 -21.04
C LYS A 1002 -9.55 -37.62 -20.93
N MET A 1003 -10.31 -37.97 -21.97
CA MET A 1003 -11.76 -37.82 -22.00
C MET A 1003 -12.47 -38.70 -20.97
N LEU A 1004 -11.97 -39.93 -20.75
CA LEU A 1004 -12.51 -40.84 -19.74
C LEU A 1004 -12.00 -40.49 -18.33
N GLU A 1005 -10.75 -40.03 -18.19
CA GLU A 1005 -10.19 -39.51 -16.94
C GLU A 1005 -10.95 -38.26 -16.45
N SER A 1006 -11.29 -37.33 -17.34
CA SER A 1006 -12.11 -36.15 -17.01
C SER A 1006 -13.54 -36.51 -16.58
N ALA A 1007 -14.02 -37.69 -16.99
CA ALA A 1007 -15.31 -38.24 -16.57
C ALA A 1007 -15.22 -39.06 -15.26
N GLY A 1008 -14.05 -39.14 -14.63
CA GLY A 1008 -13.85 -39.74 -13.30
C GLY A 1008 -13.47 -41.23 -13.29
N TYR A 1009 -13.11 -41.81 -14.44
CA TYR A 1009 -12.67 -43.22 -14.54
C TYR A 1009 -11.15 -43.36 -14.46
N GLN A 1010 -10.65 -44.46 -13.88
CA GLN A 1010 -9.21 -44.80 -13.92
C GLN A 1010 -8.89 -45.57 -15.19
N ILE A 1011 -7.94 -45.09 -16.01
CA ILE A 1011 -7.65 -45.66 -17.33
C ILE A 1011 -6.23 -46.22 -17.39
N ASP A 1012 -6.11 -47.52 -17.66
CA ASP A 1012 -4.86 -48.12 -18.11
C ASP A 1012 -4.84 -48.18 -19.64
N THR A 1013 -3.70 -47.86 -20.25
CA THR A 1013 -3.54 -47.85 -21.71
C THR A 1013 -2.59 -48.94 -22.18
N ALA A 1014 -2.89 -49.61 -23.29
CA ALA A 1014 -2.07 -50.66 -23.89
C ALA A 1014 -1.71 -50.31 -25.35
N VAL A 1015 -0.47 -50.62 -25.73
CA VAL A 1015 0.10 -50.18 -27.02
C VAL A 1015 -0.24 -51.08 -28.21
N ASP A 1016 -0.63 -52.32 -27.96
CA ASP A 1016 -1.04 -53.31 -28.96
C ASP A 1016 -1.90 -54.42 -28.29
N GLY A 1017 -2.43 -55.35 -29.10
CA GLY A 1017 -3.30 -56.41 -28.62
C GLY A 1017 -2.64 -57.41 -27.65
N GLU A 1018 -1.34 -57.65 -27.78
CA GLU A 1018 -0.58 -58.53 -26.86
C GLU A 1018 -0.40 -57.86 -25.49
N ASP A 1019 -0.04 -56.57 -25.46
CA ASP A 1019 0.09 -55.80 -24.22
C ASP A 1019 -1.27 -55.64 -23.53
N GLY A 1020 -2.35 -55.46 -24.31
CA GLY A 1020 -3.72 -55.43 -23.80
C GLY A 1020 -4.11 -56.75 -23.13
N LEU A 1021 -3.86 -57.88 -23.80
CA LEU A 1021 -4.15 -59.20 -23.26
C LEU A 1021 -3.30 -59.51 -22.01
N ARG A 1022 -2.02 -59.11 -22.00
CA ARG A 1022 -1.13 -59.26 -20.84
C ARG A 1022 -1.65 -58.46 -19.65
N LYS A 1023 -2.01 -57.19 -19.84
CA LYS A 1023 -2.56 -56.32 -18.79
C LYS A 1023 -3.88 -56.84 -18.24
N ALA A 1024 -4.77 -57.29 -19.12
CA ALA A 1024 -6.03 -57.94 -18.72
C ALA A 1024 -5.85 -59.30 -18.01
N SER A 1025 -4.64 -59.86 -17.99
CA SER A 1025 -4.31 -61.07 -17.22
C SER A 1025 -3.81 -60.76 -15.80
N VAL A 1026 -3.30 -59.55 -15.57
CA VAL A 1026 -2.63 -59.15 -14.33
C VAL A 1026 -3.56 -58.34 -13.44
N ALA A 1027 -4.50 -57.60 -14.04
CA ALA A 1027 -5.46 -56.76 -13.33
C ALA A 1027 -6.89 -57.01 -13.84
N GLU A 1028 -7.86 -56.90 -12.94
CA GLU A 1028 -9.28 -56.95 -13.28
C GLU A 1028 -9.75 -55.58 -13.77
N TYR A 1029 -10.41 -55.56 -14.93
CA TYR A 1029 -10.98 -54.35 -15.51
C TYR A 1029 -12.50 -54.46 -15.57
N ARG A 1030 -13.19 -53.35 -15.28
CA ARG A 1030 -14.65 -53.28 -15.36
C ARG A 1030 -15.15 -53.18 -16.79
N MET A 1031 -14.32 -52.73 -17.73
CA MET A 1031 -14.59 -52.72 -19.16
C MET A 1031 -13.29 -52.52 -19.95
N ILE A 1032 -13.25 -53.04 -21.18
CA ILE A 1032 -12.10 -52.97 -22.09
C ILE A 1032 -12.54 -52.29 -23.39
N LEU A 1033 -11.83 -51.25 -23.81
CA LEU A 1033 -11.97 -50.60 -25.12
C LEU A 1033 -10.81 -51.04 -26.01
N THR A 1034 -11.10 -51.56 -27.21
CA THR A 1034 -10.05 -52.06 -28.13
C THR A 1034 -10.27 -51.59 -29.56
N ASP A 1035 -9.19 -51.22 -30.26
CA ASP A 1035 -9.24 -51.10 -31.72
C ASP A 1035 -9.30 -52.48 -32.39
N LEU A 1036 -9.87 -52.53 -33.60
CA LEU A 1036 -9.85 -53.72 -34.45
C LEU A 1036 -8.56 -53.86 -35.23
N GLU A 1037 -7.91 -52.77 -35.65
CA GLU A 1037 -6.71 -52.80 -36.51
C GLU A 1037 -5.48 -52.45 -35.67
N MET A 1038 -4.79 -53.47 -35.15
CA MET A 1038 -3.58 -53.29 -34.34
C MET A 1038 -2.47 -54.23 -34.80
N PRO A 1039 -1.19 -53.81 -34.71
CA PRO A 1039 -0.05 -54.67 -35.03
C PRO A 1039 0.09 -55.83 -34.02
N LYS A 1040 0.71 -56.93 -34.46
CA LYS A 1040 0.94 -58.20 -33.74
C LYS A 1040 -0.30 -59.06 -33.49
N LEU A 1041 -1.29 -58.56 -32.76
CA LEU A 1041 -2.53 -59.27 -32.43
C LEU A 1041 -3.73 -58.38 -32.75
N ASN A 1042 -4.59 -58.84 -33.64
CA ASN A 1042 -5.68 -58.02 -34.17
C ASN A 1042 -6.85 -57.95 -33.16
N GLY A 1043 -7.67 -56.90 -33.19
CA GLY A 1043 -8.74 -56.73 -32.19
C GLY A 1043 -9.76 -57.87 -32.14
N PHE A 1044 -10.00 -58.55 -33.27
CA PHE A 1044 -10.83 -59.77 -33.30
C PHE A 1044 -10.21 -60.92 -32.50
N GLU A 1045 -8.89 -61.09 -32.59
CA GLU A 1045 -8.13 -62.12 -31.87
C GLU A 1045 -8.06 -61.79 -30.37
N VAL A 1046 -7.91 -60.51 -30.03
CA VAL A 1046 -7.97 -60.01 -28.64
C VAL A 1046 -9.31 -60.34 -28.00
N ILE A 1047 -10.43 -60.04 -28.69
CA ILE A 1047 -11.79 -60.31 -28.18
C ILE A 1047 -11.97 -61.82 -27.95
N GLN A 1048 -11.57 -62.65 -28.91
CA GLN A 1048 -11.69 -64.11 -28.79
C GLN A 1048 -10.84 -64.66 -27.64
N ALA A 1049 -9.61 -64.17 -27.48
CA ALA A 1049 -8.70 -64.55 -26.41
C ALA A 1049 -9.25 -64.17 -25.02
N LEU A 1050 -9.76 -62.94 -24.86
CA LEU A 1050 -10.39 -62.47 -23.62
C LEU A 1050 -11.67 -63.27 -23.30
N ARG A 1051 -12.49 -63.61 -24.30
CA ARG A 1051 -13.70 -64.42 -24.09
C ARG A 1051 -13.42 -65.88 -23.74
N SER A 1052 -12.26 -66.40 -24.12
CA SER A 1052 -11.85 -67.77 -23.80
C SER A 1052 -11.41 -67.97 -22.34
N ARG A 1053 -11.14 -66.88 -21.59
CA ARG A 1053 -10.58 -66.90 -20.24
C ARG A 1053 -11.64 -66.71 -19.15
N PRO A 1054 -11.69 -67.54 -18.11
CA PRO A 1054 -12.70 -67.43 -17.04
C PRO A 1054 -12.79 -66.04 -16.40
N GLU A 1055 -11.65 -65.38 -16.23
CA GLU A 1055 -11.49 -64.12 -15.50
C GLU A 1055 -12.00 -62.90 -16.30
N THR A 1056 -11.94 -62.96 -17.64
CA THR A 1056 -12.32 -61.84 -18.52
C THR A 1056 -13.53 -62.15 -19.41
N LYS A 1057 -14.08 -63.37 -19.30
CA LYS A 1057 -15.25 -63.82 -20.08
C LYS A 1057 -16.48 -62.92 -19.90
N GLN A 1058 -16.67 -62.35 -18.71
CA GLN A 1058 -17.81 -61.50 -18.38
C GLN A 1058 -17.53 -59.99 -18.52
N THR A 1059 -16.27 -59.58 -18.72
CA THR A 1059 -15.91 -58.16 -18.84
C THR A 1059 -16.49 -57.56 -20.12
N PRO A 1060 -17.23 -56.45 -20.07
CA PRO A 1060 -17.69 -55.75 -21.27
C PRO A 1060 -16.54 -55.31 -22.18
N ILE A 1061 -16.60 -55.67 -23.47
CA ILE A 1061 -15.61 -55.26 -24.48
C ILE A 1061 -16.28 -54.35 -25.51
N VAL A 1062 -15.78 -53.14 -25.67
CA VAL A 1062 -16.26 -52.17 -26.67
C VAL A 1062 -15.21 -51.92 -27.72
N VAL A 1063 -15.63 -51.99 -28.97
CA VAL A 1063 -14.75 -51.87 -30.11
C VAL A 1063 -14.74 -50.45 -30.64
N MET A 1064 -13.56 -49.87 -30.85
CA MET A 1064 -13.37 -48.52 -31.41
C MET A 1064 -12.60 -48.60 -32.73
N THR A 1065 -13.24 -48.37 -33.88
CA THR A 1065 -12.58 -48.58 -35.19
C THR A 1065 -12.89 -47.50 -36.22
N THR A 1066 -11.99 -47.32 -37.18
CA THR A 1066 -12.13 -46.39 -38.33
C THR A 1066 -13.00 -46.97 -39.46
N ARG A 1067 -13.30 -48.27 -39.46
CA ARG A 1067 -14.09 -48.94 -40.53
C ARG A 1067 -15.57 -49.04 -40.20
N ALA A 1068 -16.38 -48.07 -40.60
CA ALA A 1068 -17.84 -48.03 -40.31
C ALA A 1068 -18.72 -49.08 -41.06
N GLY A 1069 -18.16 -50.20 -41.54
CA GLY A 1069 -18.89 -51.18 -42.34
C GLY A 1069 -19.73 -52.18 -41.52
N ASP A 1070 -21.01 -52.36 -41.88
CA ASP A 1070 -21.97 -53.24 -41.17
C ASP A 1070 -21.47 -54.69 -41.00
N LYS A 1071 -20.70 -55.20 -41.96
CA LYS A 1071 -20.12 -56.56 -41.89
C LYS A 1071 -19.14 -56.72 -40.72
N HIS A 1072 -18.30 -55.72 -40.47
CA HIS A 1072 -17.27 -55.78 -39.42
C HIS A 1072 -17.92 -55.61 -38.03
N ARG A 1073 -18.96 -54.79 -37.94
CA ARG A 1073 -19.79 -54.65 -36.74
C ARG A 1073 -20.50 -55.96 -36.39
N GLN A 1074 -21.15 -56.61 -37.34
CA GLN A 1074 -21.82 -57.90 -37.13
C GLN A 1074 -20.81 -58.98 -36.71
N MET A 1075 -19.64 -59.02 -37.36
CA MET A 1075 -18.57 -59.95 -37.00
C MET A 1075 -18.07 -59.72 -35.57
N ALA A 1076 -17.74 -58.48 -35.19
CA ALA A 1076 -17.26 -58.14 -33.85
C ALA A 1076 -18.27 -58.50 -32.75
N LEU A 1077 -19.56 -58.24 -32.97
CA LEU A 1077 -20.62 -58.64 -32.05
C LEU A 1077 -20.77 -60.16 -31.97
N SER A 1078 -20.65 -60.88 -33.09
CA SER A 1078 -20.77 -62.35 -33.13
C SER A 1078 -19.65 -63.08 -32.38
N ILE A 1079 -18.45 -62.47 -32.30
CA ILE A 1079 -17.30 -63.03 -31.56
C ILE A 1079 -17.25 -62.60 -30.09
N GLY A 1080 -18.20 -61.78 -29.64
CA GLY A 1080 -18.37 -61.44 -28.22
C GLY A 1080 -18.06 -60.00 -27.81
N ALA A 1081 -17.95 -59.04 -28.74
CA ALA A 1081 -17.97 -57.62 -28.39
C ALA A 1081 -19.38 -57.19 -27.94
N ASN A 1082 -19.44 -56.24 -27.00
CA ASN A 1082 -20.68 -55.73 -26.41
C ASN A 1082 -21.21 -54.51 -27.14
N ALA A 1083 -20.32 -53.60 -27.55
CA ALA A 1083 -20.68 -52.42 -28.33
C ALA A 1083 -19.58 -52.05 -29.33
N TYR A 1084 -19.93 -51.12 -30.21
CA TYR A 1084 -19.13 -50.77 -31.37
C TYR A 1084 -19.27 -49.27 -31.65
N ILE A 1085 -18.14 -48.55 -31.68
CA ILE A 1085 -18.03 -47.11 -31.84
C ILE A 1085 -17.13 -46.82 -33.05
N ALA A 1086 -17.60 -46.00 -33.98
CA ALA A 1086 -16.81 -45.54 -35.12
C ALA A 1086 -15.94 -44.33 -34.73
N LYS A 1087 -14.70 -44.27 -35.21
CA LYS A 1087 -13.80 -43.11 -35.11
C LYS A 1087 -14.12 -42.12 -36.25
N PRO A 1088 -14.15 -40.78 -36.01
CA PRO A 1088 -13.76 -40.06 -34.80
C PRO A 1088 -14.80 -40.18 -33.68
N VAL A 1089 -14.31 -40.31 -32.44
CA VAL A 1089 -15.15 -40.58 -31.28
C VAL A 1089 -15.64 -39.28 -30.66
N GLU A 1090 -16.96 -39.10 -30.61
CA GLU A 1090 -17.61 -38.00 -29.91
C GLU A 1090 -17.74 -38.32 -28.41
N GLU A 1091 -17.41 -37.34 -27.57
CA GLU A 1091 -17.39 -37.48 -26.10
C GLU A 1091 -18.72 -37.98 -25.52
N ARG A 1092 -19.83 -37.40 -25.97
CA ARG A 1092 -21.17 -37.80 -25.52
C ARG A 1092 -21.49 -39.25 -25.83
N VAL A 1093 -21.10 -39.73 -27.01
CA VAL A 1093 -21.39 -41.10 -27.46
C VAL A 1093 -20.52 -42.11 -26.71
N LEU A 1094 -19.24 -41.78 -26.50
CA LEU A 1094 -18.32 -42.62 -25.74
C LEU A 1094 -18.78 -42.78 -24.29
N LEU A 1095 -19.09 -41.67 -23.61
CA LEU A 1095 -19.52 -41.70 -22.21
C LEU A 1095 -20.86 -42.43 -22.04
N GLN A 1096 -21.81 -42.25 -22.96
CA GLN A 1096 -23.08 -42.99 -22.92
C GLN A 1096 -22.89 -44.51 -23.03
N GLU A 1097 -22.01 -44.98 -23.92
CA GLU A 1097 -21.73 -46.41 -24.02
C GLU A 1097 -20.95 -46.93 -22.80
N VAL A 1098 -19.99 -46.17 -22.28
CA VAL A 1098 -19.29 -46.54 -21.03
C VAL A 1098 -20.26 -46.65 -19.85
N GLU A 1099 -21.14 -45.65 -19.66
CA GLU A 1099 -22.16 -45.66 -18.60
C GLU A 1099 -23.16 -46.82 -18.75
N ARG A 1100 -23.53 -47.16 -19.99
CA ARG A 1100 -24.45 -48.26 -20.30
C ARG A 1100 -23.93 -49.62 -19.85
N TRP A 1101 -22.62 -49.87 -19.99
CA TRP A 1101 -22.02 -51.17 -19.67
C TRP A 1101 -21.48 -51.26 -18.24
N ILE A 1102 -21.17 -50.12 -17.61
CA ILE A 1102 -20.73 -50.06 -16.20
C ILE A 1102 -21.93 -50.05 -15.23
N GLY A 1103 -23.13 -49.66 -15.69
CA GLY A 1103 -24.42 -49.81 -14.99
C GLY A 1103 -24.93 -48.56 -14.25
N ARG A 1104 -26.24 -48.28 -14.38
CA ARG A 1104 -27.07 -47.57 -13.38
C ARG A 1104 -27.71 -48.63 -12.47
N ALA A 1105 -27.63 -48.50 -11.15
CA ALA A 1105 -28.46 -49.32 -10.26
C ALA A 1105 -29.95 -49.07 -10.57
N PRO A 1106 -30.81 -50.11 -10.59
CA PRO A 1106 -32.24 -49.95 -10.77
C PRO A 1106 -32.86 -49.44 -9.47
N VAL A 1107 -33.60 -48.33 -9.54
CA VAL A 1107 -34.45 -47.85 -8.44
C VAL A 1107 -35.52 -48.91 -8.16
N PRO A 1108 -35.58 -49.52 -6.96
CA PRO A 1108 -36.73 -50.34 -6.62
C PRO A 1108 -37.94 -49.43 -6.45
N ARG A 1109 -39.02 -49.73 -7.18
CA ARG A 1109 -40.34 -49.14 -6.91
C ARG A 1109 -40.79 -49.59 -5.51
N ARG A 1110 -40.62 -48.73 -4.51
CA ARG A 1110 -41.69 -48.31 -3.58
C ARG A 1110 -41.19 -47.32 -2.55
#